data_AF-A0AAX2J9L6-F1
#
_entry.id   AF-A0AAX2J9L6-F1
#
_cell.length_a   1.000
_cell.length_b   1.000
_cell.length_c   1.000
_cell.angle_alpha   90.00
_cell.angle_beta   90.00
_cell.angle_gamma   90.00
#
_symmetry.space_group_name_H-M   'P 1'
#
loop_
_entity.id
_entity.type
_entity.pdbx_description
1 polymer ?
#
loop_
_entity_poly.entity_id
_entity_poly.type
_entity_poly.pdbx_seq_one_letter_code
_entity_poly.pdbx_strand_id
1 'polypeptide(L)'
;MNNILRDAKRVKTNVNRAKSLVPVGKEKDGGEKSPEIAISGRKAESKFITSFVSRIGKQPVNCDYFAYSELNDFGCWIVADGFDEERGGEEAAKIVSEDIIAQFLSKPKFSRRYLKKLITKAHKKLEEIRERSREKRAMSASIVIFLTDYTSMIYGAVGNARLYLIRDDIVREKSRDDSIAHLVYEANQLDYKEIRFHSQRNKLTQNMGEPDGISPEISKKIQLYDGDRILLMSHGAWENLDESEIEVELSKTDSVGKWIGSLEDRIKENSSNNVPNYTLAGIFINEVSPSGKKKFKFNYVKYLIILLIILVIGFLLYRGYSLKRTRDITYERAYTYEEEGLKAVAEGDFEQALTSFELSKNEYNALEISPKDANIVYRTIFSPKITNINLGKQILLVDKKIEQIGFLQGILEDLNEGDKLYNNNNFLEAEEKYKEGKAKIPQLKDLKYNKIDDISKKLDESIMASKALAVAYDMKTEADMMVQDNDVEGAIRNYLEAKIIFLKYSKIDLLAEVTEKAERLAKVRNRKYDTALMYEKRAYEMEATDINGAIVYLEMAKGIYSELRDEARRIETTEKILRLDEMRKTLVQESRAYLNEAKAYADSGEYERALSIIKKSQDISVQLKDNQKMADAMQTEADLFFKNEKYQLSYEKYQEAYGIAADTNNAVQQEYLKGKIDTMKNMLETKKLETSGDTLFSNKKYKEARKVYKEVIEKYKPLEGNKYFEKENYDKLMEAVVKKEKEAWKESNWIPFF
;
A
#
# COMPACT_ATOMS: atom_id res chain seq x y z
N MET A 1 50.15 56.92 -20.79
CA MET A 1 49.01 57.86 -20.88
C MET A 1 48.63 58.27 -22.31
N ASN A 2 49.54 58.30 -23.29
CA ASN A 2 49.23 58.63 -24.70
C ASN A 2 48.71 57.47 -25.58
N ASN A 3 48.58 56.24 -25.07
CA ASN A 3 47.97 55.12 -25.80
C ASN A 3 46.47 54.93 -25.51
N ILE A 4 45.91 55.58 -24.49
CA ILE A 4 44.48 55.47 -24.15
C ILE A 4 43.62 56.46 -24.97
N LEU A 5 44.21 57.57 -25.46
CA LEU A 5 43.53 58.55 -26.31
C LEU A 5 43.54 58.21 -27.80
N ARG A 6 44.41 57.29 -28.26
CA ARG A 6 44.42 56.81 -29.66
C ARG A 6 43.32 55.78 -29.94
N ASP A 7 43.00 54.93 -28.96
CA ASP A 7 41.92 53.94 -29.12
C ASP A 7 40.53 54.55 -28.98
N ALA A 8 40.36 55.61 -28.17
CA ALA A 8 39.11 56.37 -28.08
C ALA A 8 38.75 57.13 -29.38
N LYS A 9 39.74 57.53 -30.20
CA LYS A 9 39.52 58.17 -31.51
C LYS A 9 39.24 57.17 -32.64
N ARG A 10 39.78 55.95 -32.55
CA ARG A 10 39.55 54.86 -33.53
C ARG A 10 38.19 54.17 -33.35
N VAL A 11 37.63 54.19 -32.14
CA VAL A 11 36.28 53.69 -31.86
C VAL A 11 35.19 54.69 -32.32
N LYS A 12 35.44 56.01 -32.26
CA LYS A 12 34.49 57.03 -32.74
C LYS A 12 34.34 57.12 -34.28
N THR A 13 35.24 56.51 -35.06
CA THR A 13 35.22 56.60 -36.53
C THR A 13 34.58 55.40 -37.23
N ASN A 14 34.32 54.29 -36.53
CA ASN A 14 33.69 53.10 -37.09
C ASN A 14 32.21 52.91 -36.69
N VAL A 15 31.61 53.85 -35.96
CA VAL A 15 30.21 53.78 -35.52
C VAL A 15 29.24 54.47 -36.51
N ASN A 16 29.74 55.17 -37.54
CA ASN A 16 28.89 55.87 -38.54
C ASN A 16 28.60 55.06 -39.82
N ARG A 17 28.57 53.73 -39.78
CA ARG A 17 28.22 52.90 -40.96
C ARG A 17 27.24 51.75 -40.68
N ALA A 18 26.29 51.97 -39.77
CA ALA A 18 25.04 51.22 -39.77
C ALA A 18 23.97 52.06 -40.49
N LYS A 19 23.61 51.69 -41.73
CA LYS A 19 22.44 52.27 -42.40
C LYS A 19 21.19 51.67 -41.76
N SER A 20 20.56 52.43 -40.87
CA SER A 20 19.14 52.26 -40.53
C SER A 20 18.32 52.92 -41.65
N LEU A 21 17.39 52.19 -42.26
CA LEU A 21 16.42 52.73 -43.22
C LEU A 21 15.02 52.53 -42.63
N VAL A 22 14.55 53.53 -41.89
CA VAL A 22 13.13 53.72 -41.56
C VAL A 22 12.60 54.83 -42.47
N PRO A 23 11.58 54.60 -43.32
CA PRO A 23 11.03 55.67 -44.14
C PRO A 23 10.09 56.54 -43.30
N VAL A 24 10.48 57.79 -43.06
CA VAL A 24 9.54 58.87 -42.77
C VAL A 24 9.30 59.59 -44.10
N GLY A 25 8.05 59.59 -44.56
CA GLY A 25 7.68 60.19 -45.83
C GLY A 25 7.94 61.69 -45.87
N LYS A 26 8.59 62.13 -46.95
CA LYS A 26 8.12 63.18 -47.88
C LYS A 26 9.14 63.32 -49.01
N GLU A 27 8.64 63.31 -50.24
CA GLU A 27 9.38 63.61 -51.46
C GLU A 27 10.09 64.97 -51.36
N LYS A 28 11.34 65.02 -51.84
CA LYS A 28 11.82 66.05 -52.76
C LYS A 28 13.18 65.66 -53.37
N ASP A 29 13.28 65.88 -54.67
CA ASP A 29 14.42 65.72 -55.57
C ASP A 29 15.75 66.26 -55.02
N GLY A 30 16.84 65.58 -55.38
CA GLY A 30 18.21 66.10 -55.24
C GLY A 30 19.24 64.97 -55.21
N GLY A 31 19.87 64.69 -56.36
CA GLY A 31 20.87 63.63 -56.49
C GLY A 31 22.20 63.94 -55.80
N GLU A 32 22.72 62.96 -55.07
CA GLU A 32 24.14 62.84 -54.71
C GLU A 32 24.57 61.37 -54.85
N LYS A 33 25.49 61.11 -55.80
CA LYS A 33 26.07 59.79 -56.06
C LYS A 33 26.92 59.35 -54.87
N SER A 34 26.53 58.25 -54.23
CA SER A 34 27.34 57.52 -53.25
C SER A 34 28.41 56.65 -53.96
N PRO A 35 29.61 56.45 -53.38
CA PRO A 35 30.72 55.79 -54.05
C PRO A 35 30.47 54.29 -54.29
N GLU A 36 30.63 53.84 -55.53
CA GLU A 36 30.57 52.44 -55.94
C GLU A 36 31.69 51.63 -55.26
N ILE A 37 31.31 50.69 -54.40
CA ILE A 37 32.22 49.67 -53.86
C ILE A 37 32.43 48.65 -54.98
N ALA A 38 33.68 48.44 -55.43
CA ALA A 38 34.02 47.44 -56.43
C ALA A 38 33.70 46.03 -55.90
N ILE A 39 32.58 45.45 -56.34
CA ILE A 39 32.19 44.08 -56.02
C ILE A 39 33.18 43.12 -56.72
N SER A 40 33.85 42.26 -55.96
CA SER A 40 34.78 41.23 -56.46
C SER A 40 34.58 39.90 -55.73
N GLY A 41 35.28 38.84 -56.14
CA GLY A 41 35.09 37.51 -55.56
C GLY A 41 33.78 36.83 -55.96
N ARG A 42 33.34 35.85 -55.18
CA ARG A 42 32.13 35.04 -55.49
C ARG A 42 30.83 35.85 -55.59
N LYS A 43 30.74 36.99 -54.91
CA LYS A 43 29.58 37.90 -54.99
C LYS A 43 29.45 38.52 -56.38
N ALA A 44 30.56 38.79 -57.07
CA ALA A 44 30.53 39.33 -58.43
C ALA A 44 29.99 38.31 -59.44
N GLU A 45 30.09 37.02 -59.13
CA GLU A 45 29.63 35.90 -59.95
C GLU A 45 28.29 35.33 -59.49
N SER A 46 27.57 36.04 -58.61
CA SER A 46 26.27 35.60 -58.09
C SER A 46 25.29 36.76 -57.99
N LYS A 47 23.99 36.43 -58.10
CA LYS A 47 22.91 37.41 -58.11
C LYS A 47 21.88 37.11 -57.02
N PHE A 48 22.11 37.71 -55.86
CA PHE A 48 21.22 37.68 -54.71
C PHE A 48 20.48 39.01 -54.66
N ILE A 49 19.15 38.98 -54.71
CA ILE A 49 18.30 40.16 -54.66
C ILE A 49 17.49 40.08 -53.37
N THR A 50 17.72 41.03 -52.46
CA THR A 50 17.04 41.09 -51.16
C THR A 50 15.95 42.15 -51.19
N SER A 51 14.76 41.82 -50.70
CA SER A 51 13.73 42.79 -50.33
C SER A 51 13.14 42.41 -48.99
N PHE A 52 12.76 43.39 -48.19
CA PHE A 52 12.22 43.16 -46.86
C PHE A 52 11.16 44.18 -46.54
N VAL A 53 10.30 43.82 -45.59
CA VAL A 53 9.38 44.72 -44.93
C VAL A 53 9.42 44.45 -43.44
N SER A 54 9.41 45.52 -42.65
CA SER A 54 9.26 45.45 -41.20
C SER A 54 8.22 46.48 -40.78
N ARG A 55 7.22 46.05 -40.02
CA ARG A 55 6.10 46.88 -39.58
C ARG A 55 5.90 46.71 -38.08
N ILE A 56 5.57 47.83 -37.46
CA ILE A 56 5.21 47.90 -36.04
C ILE A 56 3.87 47.20 -35.72
N GLY A 57 3.02 46.95 -36.72
CA GLY A 57 1.67 46.43 -36.50
C GLY A 57 0.85 47.41 -35.66
N LYS A 58 0.18 46.89 -34.62
CA LYS A 58 -0.52 47.70 -33.60
C LYS A 58 0.28 47.86 -32.29
N GLN A 59 1.55 47.50 -32.29
CA GLN A 59 2.42 47.62 -31.12
C GLN A 59 2.89 49.07 -30.91
N PRO A 60 3.29 49.45 -29.68
CA PRO A 60 3.79 50.81 -29.40
C PRO A 60 5.21 51.04 -29.95
N VAL A 61 6.00 49.99 -30.13
CA VAL A 61 7.37 50.01 -30.67
C VAL A 61 7.57 48.79 -31.57
N ASN A 62 8.33 48.95 -32.66
CA ASN A 62 8.72 47.80 -33.49
C ASN A 62 9.93 47.13 -32.85
N CYS A 63 9.74 45.93 -32.30
CA CYS A 63 10.81 45.17 -31.67
C CYS A 63 11.50 44.19 -32.61
N ASP A 64 11.12 44.15 -33.89
CA ASP A 64 11.85 43.38 -34.90
C ASP A 64 13.06 44.16 -35.43
N TYR A 65 14.08 43.41 -35.84
CA TYR A 65 15.25 43.97 -36.52
C TYR A 65 15.71 43.06 -37.65
N PHE A 66 15.86 43.63 -38.84
CA PHE A 66 16.47 42.95 -39.99
C PHE A 66 17.79 43.60 -40.35
N ALA A 67 18.82 42.79 -40.54
CA ALA A 67 20.11 43.27 -41.00
C ALA A 67 20.76 42.25 -41.94
N TYR A 68 21.56 42.74 -42.87
CA TYR A 68 22.36 41.88 -43.72
C TYR A 68 23.64 42.57 -44.17
N SER A 69 24.62 41.76 -44.58
CA SER A 69 25.86 42.22 -45.17
C SER A 69 26.32 41.24 -46.23
N GLU A 70 26.59 41.76 -47.42
CA GLU A 70 27.17 41.03 -48.54
C GLU A 70 28.63 41.45 -48.73
N LEU A 71 29.54 40.51 -48.55
CA LEU A 71 30.98 40.68 -48.79
C LEU A 71 31.36 39.96 -50.08
N ASN A 72 32.60 40.15 -50.54
CA ASN A 72 33.12 39.58 -51.78
C ASN A 72 32.93 38.05 -51.88
N ASP A 73 33.18 37.31 -50.80
CA ASP A 73 33.12 35.83 -50.83
C ASP A 73 32.08 35.22 -49.91
N PHE A 74 31.44 36.02 -49.06
CA PHE A 74 30.47 35.56 -48.07
C PHE A 74 29.32 36.55 -47.92
N GLY A 75 28.14 36.06 -47.55
CA GLY A 75 26.99 36.90 -47.17
C GLY A 75 26.38 36.42 -45.85
N CYS A 76 25.78 37.34 -45.10
CA CYS A 76 25.10 37.07 -43.84
C CYS A 76 23.80 37.89 -43.76
N TRP A 77 22.69 37.24 -43.44
CA TRP A 77 21.38 37.87 -43.20
C TRP A 77 20.84 37.40 -41.87
N ILE A 78 20.18 38.29 -41.14
CA ILE A 78 19.54 38.00 -39.86
C ILE A 78 18.20 38.72 -39.77
N VAL A 79 17.19 37.99 -39.28
CA VAL A 79 15.98 38.57 -38.69
C VAL A 79 16.05 38.27 -37.19
N ALA A 80 15.77 39.30 -36.39
CA ALA A 80 15.61 39.21 -34.96
C ALA A 80 14.26 39.77 -34.55
N ASP A 81 13.67 39.18 -33.53
CA ASP A 81 12.40 39.57 -32.94
C ASP A 81 12.60 39.67 -31.43
N GLY A 82 12.63 40.90 -30.94
CA GLY A 82 12.91 41.21 -29.56
C GLY A 82 11.65 41.28 -28.73
N PHE A 83 11.71 40.78 -27.50
CA PHE A 83 10.61 40.91 -26.55
C PHE A 83 11.14 41.11 -25.14
N ASP A 84 10.35 41.85 -24.36
CA ASP A 84 10.64 42.28 -22.99
C ASP A 84 9.28 42.51 -22.28
N GLU A 85 9.18 42.16 -21.01
CA GLU A 85 7.97 42.34 -20.20
C GLU A 85 7.72 43.80 -19.79
N GLU A 86 8.76 44.64 -19.74
CA GLU A 86 8.67 46.06 -19.40
C GLU A 86 8.92 46.95 -20.62
N ARG A 87 10.18 47.10 -21.05
CA ARG A 87 10.64 47.83 -22.27
C ARG A 87 12.09 47.42 -22.60
N GLY A 88 12.33 46.95 -23.83
CA GLY A 88 13.71 46.65 -24.26
C GLY A 88 13.85 45.71 -25.46
N GLY A 89 12.76 45.13 -25.96
CA GLY A 89 12.78 44.22 -27.12
C GLY A 89 13.51 44.78 -28.35
N GLU A 90 13.19 46.02 -28.78
CA GLU A 90 13.89 46.69 -29.89
C GLU A 90 15.41 46.73 -29.68
N GLU A 91 15.85 47.07 -28.47
CA GLU A 91 17.27 47.14 -28.15
C GLU A 91 17.91 45.75 -28.19
N ALA A 92 17.20 44.70 -27.76
CA ALA A 92 17.69 43.32 -27.76
C ALA A 92 17.92 42.80 -29.19
N ALA A 93 16.90 42.95 -30.04
CA ALA A 93 16.96 42.54 -31.44
C ALA A 93 18.06 43.29 -32.20
N LYS A 94 18.21 44.60 -31.93
CA LYS A 94 19.26 45.43 -32.50
C LYS A 94 20.66 45.01 -32.03
N ILE A 95 20.88 44.87 -30.72
CA ILE A 95 22.18 44.48 -30.15
C ILE A 95 22.66 43.16 -30.77
N VAL A 96 21.79 42.15 -30.80
CA VAL A 96 22.15 40.83 -31.31
C VAL A 96 22.47 40.89 -32.79
N SER A 97 21.62 41.56 -33.58
CA SER A 97 21.82 41.67 -35.03
C SER A 97 23.07 42.45 -35.40
N GLU A 98 23.28 43.62 -34.79
CA GLU A 98 24.46 44.45 -35.06
C GLU A 98 25.75 43.75 -34.60
N ASP A 99 25.74 43.06 -33.47
CA ASP A 99 26.91 42.33 -32.99
C ASP A 99 27.28 41.18 -33.93
N ILE A 100 26.30 40.42 -34.42
CA ILE A 100 26.52 39.33 -35.36
C ILE A 100 27.07 39.86 -36.69
N ILE A 101 26.50 40.94 -37.22
CA ILE A 101 27.00 41.57 -38.45
C ILE A 101 28.41 42.12 -38.24
N ALA A 102 28.69 42.79 -37.12
CA ALA A 102 30.02 43.31 -36.80
C ALA A 102 31.07 42.19 -36.66
N GLN A 103 30.73 41.11 -35.96
CA GLN A 103 31.60 39.93 -35.86
C GLN A 103 31.83 39.29 -37.23
N PHE A 104 30.80 39.22 -38.09
CA PHE A 104 30.90 38.70 -39.45
C PHE A 104 31.86 39.54 -40.31
N LEU A 105 31.66 40.86 -40.33
CA LEU A 105 32.51 41.82 -41.05
C LEU A 105 33.98 41.74 -40.60
N SER A 106 34.23 41.53 -39.30
CA SER A 106 35.59 41.50 -38.75
C SER A 106 36.43 40.31 -39.22
N LYS A 107 35.81 39.14 -39.42
CA LYS A 107 36.52 37.89 -39.75
C LYS A 107 35.58 36.92 -40.46
N PRO A 108 35.17 37.23 -41.70
CA PRO A 108 34.17 36.45 -42.41
C PRO A 108 34.68 35.05 -42.71
N LYS A 109 33.86 34.04 -42.42
CA LYS A 109 34.13 32.63 -42.66
C LYS A 109 32.83 31.92 -42.95
N PHE A 110 32.90 30.76 -43.61
CA PHE A 110 31.75 29.89 -43.85
C PHE A 110 31.97 28.52 -43.21
N SER A 111 31.36 28.27 -42.05
CA SER A 111 31.31 26.94 -41.41
C SER A 111 30.28 26.90 -40.27
N ARG A 112 29.76 25.71 -39.95
CA ARG A 112 28.80 25.52 -38.84
C ARG A 112 29.35 26.00 -37.50
N ARG A 113 30.63 25.69 -37.23
CA ARG A 113 31.33 26.12 -36.00
C ARG A 113 31.45 27.64 -35.91
N TYR A 114 31.65 28.30 -37.05
CA TYR A 114 31.72 29.76 -37.09
C TYR A 114 30.36 30.40 -36.83
N LEU A 115 29.29 29.94 -37.49
CA LEU A 115 27.94 30.44 -37.24
C LEU A 115 27.53 30.26 -35.77
N LYS A 116 27.74 29.07 -35.19
CA LYS A 116 27.51 28.84 -33.75
C LYS A 116 28.28 29.84 -32.89
N LYS A 117 29.54 30.13 -33.24
CA LYS A 117 30.36 31.10 -32.51
C LYS A 117 29.82 32.53 -32.61
N LEU A 118 29.29 32.95 -33.76
CA LEU A 118 28.66 34.27 -33.92
C LEU A 118 27.46 34.40 -32.96
N ILE A 119 26.56 33.41 -33.00
CA ILE A 119 25.36 33.36 -32.16
C ILE A 119 25.73 33.34 -30.68
N THR A 120 26.59 32.42 -30.25
CA THR A 120 26.97 32.30 -28.83
C THR A 120 27.65 33.57 -28.30
N LYS A 121 28.43 34.28 -29.12
CA LYS A 121 29.05 35.54 -28.70
C LYS A 121 28.05 36.67 -28.58
N ALA A 122 27.11 36.78 -29.52
CA ALA A 122 26.06 37.78 -29.45
C ALA A 122 25.11 37.53 -28.27
N HIS A 123 24.82 36.26 -27.97
CA HIS A 123 24.08 35.85 -26.78
C HIS A 123 24.79 36.33 -25.51
N LYS A 124 26.09 36.03 -25.36
CA LYS A 124 26.88 36.49 -24.19
C LYS A 124 26.93 38.01 -24.08
N LYS A 125 27.01 38.73 -25.19
CA LYS A 125 26.96 40.19 -25.17
C LYS A 125 25.62 40.70 -24.67
N LEU A 126 24.50 40.10 -25.10
CA LEU A 126 23.17 40.47 -24.63
C LEU A 126 23.02 40.12 -23.14
N GLU A 127 23.44 38.92 -22.73
CA GLU A 127 23.50 38.47 -21.33
C GLU A 127 24.28 39.44 -20.43
N GLU A 128 25.50 39.84 -20.81
CA GLU A 128 26.31 40.83 -20.07
C GLU A 128 25.61 42.21 -19.95
N ILE A 129 24.81 42.60 -20.94
CA ILE A 129 24.05 43.86 -20.91
C ILE A 129 22.85 43.74 -19.95
N ARG A 130 22.16 42.60 -19.96
CA ARG A 130 21.07 42.28 -19.02
C ARG A 130 21.56 42.28 -17.57
N GLU A 131 22.74 41.74 -17.31
CA GLU A 131 23.34 41.70 -15.96
C GLU A 131 23.68 43.09 -15.41
N ARG A 132 24.12 44.02 -16.28
CA ARG A 132 24.62 45.34 -15.87
C ARG A 132 23.53 46.38 -15.61
N SER A 133 22.29 46.15 -16.05
CA SER A 133 21.18 47.10 -15.86
C SER A 133 19.92 46.39 -15.41
N ARG A 134 19.37 46.83 -14.27
CA ARG A 134 18.09 46.33 -13.75
C ARG A 134 16.95 46.51 -14.74
N GLU A 135 16.93 47.62 -15.46
CA GLU A 135 15.91 47.97 -16.46
C GLU A 135 15.98 47.11 -17.73
N LYS A 136 17.09 46.39 -17.95
CA LYS A 136 17.33 45.59 -19.16
C LYS A 136 17.33 44.10 -18.89
N ARG A 137 17.02 43.66 -17.65
CA ARG A 137 17.13 42.25 -17.25
C ARG A 137 16.20 41.33 -18.01
N ALA A 138 15.06 41.83 -18.48
CA ALA A 138 14.03 41.06 -19.18
C ALA A 138 14.20 41.06 -20.71
N MET A 139 15.18 41.80 -21.24
CA MET A 139 15.45 41.87 -22.67
C MET A 139 15.85 40.52 -23.24
N SER A 140 15.14 40.05 -24.25
CA SER A 140 15.49 38.84 -24.98
C SER A 140 15.13 38.96 -26.45
N ALA A 141 15.63 38.05 -27.28
CA ALA A 141 15.29 38.03 -28.69
C ALA A 141 15.23 36.60 -29.23
N SER A 142 14.32 36.37 -30.17
CA SER A 142 14.43 35.26 -31.11
C SER A 142 15.18 35.71 -32.35
N ILE A 143 16.02 34.85 -32.92
CA ILE A 143 16.76 35.14 -34.15
C ILE A 143 16.74 33.97 -35.11
N VAL A 144 16.84 34.30 -36.39
CA VAL A 144 17.21 33.38 -37.46
C VAL A 144 18.23 34.04 -38.38
N ILE A 145 19.26 33.29 -38.71
CA ILE A 145 20.41 33.77 -39.48
C ILE A 145 20.68 32.78 -40.59
N PHE A 146 21.02 33.26 -41.78
CA PHE A 146 21.75 32.42 -42.73
C PHE A 146 23.03 33.09 -43.22
N LEU A 147 24.03 32.23 -43.39
CA LEU A 147 25.37 32.54 -43.82
C LEU A 147 25.62 31.80 -45.14
N THR A 148 26.22 32.46 -46.13
CA THR A 148 26.51 31.86 -47.44
C THR A 148 27.94 32.14 -47.89
N ASP A 149 28.50 31.24 -48.69
CA ASP A 149 29.70 31.47 -49.50
C ASP A 149 29.35 31.66 -51.00
N TYR A 150 28.11 32.06 -51.27
CA TYR A 150 27.42 32.19 -52.56
C TYR A 150 27.31 30.89 -53.38
N THR A 151 27.79 29.77 -52.86
CA THR A 151 27.60 28.43 -53.45
C THR A 151 26.71 27.56 -52.57
N SER A 152 26.67 27.84 -51.28
CA SER A 152 25.94 27.06 -50.29
C SER A 152 25.55 27.96 -49.13
N MET A 153 24.59 27.52 -48.33
CA MET A 153 24.17 28.19 -47.10
C MET A 153 24.32 27.29 -45.87
N ILE A 154 24.41 27.94 -44.71
CA ILE A 154 24.21 27.36 -43.38
C ILE A 154 23.33 28.34 -42.64
N TYR A 155 22.26 27.86 -42.02
CA TYR A 155 21.42 28.68 -41.16
C TYR A 155 21.54 28.27 -39.70
N GLY A 156 21.13 29.18 -38.82
CA GLY A 156 20.98 28.90 -37.41
C GLY A 156 19.89 29.75 -36.79
N ALA A 157 19.23 29.19 -35.79
CA ALA A 157 18.07 29.79 -35.15
C ALA A 157 18.14 29.61 -33.63
N VAL A 158 17.52 30.55 -32.91
CA VAL A 158 17.24 30.50 -31.47
C VAL A 158 15.88 31.17 -31.25
N GLY A 159 14.93 30.47 -30.64
CA GLY A 159 13.56 30.95 -30.47
C GLY A 159 12.64 30.55 -31.64
N ASN A 160 11.67 31.39 -32.00
CA ASN A 160 10.64 31.12 -33.00
C ASN A 160 10.70 31.98 -34.28
N ALA A 161 11.78 32.72 -34.55
CA ALA A 161 12.01 33.31 -35.87
C ALA A 161 12.33 32.21 -36.89
N ARG A 162 11.75 32.31 -38.10
CA ARG A 162 11.77 31.21 -39.08
C ARG A 162 12.55 31.53 -40.34
N LEU A 163 13.21 30.52 -40.89
CA LEU A 163 13.78 30.52 -42.23
C LEU A 163 13.17 29.41 -43.07
N TYR A 164 12.68 29.76 -44.25
CA TYR A 164 12.30 28.81 -45.31
C TYR A 164 13.26 28.91 -46.50
N LEU A 165 13.71 27.76 -47.01
CA LEU A 165 14.31 27.62 -48.35
C LEU A 165 13.25 27.03 -49.27
N ILE A 166 12.93 27.75 -50.34
CA ILE A 166 11.91 27.38 -51.31
C ILE A 166 12.62 27.11 -52.64
N ARG A 167 12.32 25.97 -53.26
CA ARG A 167 12.87 25.54 -54.55
C ARG A 167 11.78 24.86 -55.36
N ASP A 168 11.71 25.24 -56.64
CA ASP A 168 10.61 24.86 -57.54
C ASP A 168 9.25 25.26 -56.92
N ASP A 169 9.19 26.47 -56.34
CA ASP A 169 8.03 27.05 -55.66
C ASP A 169 7.47 26.23 -54.49
N ILE A 170 8.24 25.29 -53.93
CA ILE A 170 7.86 24.47 -52.77
C ILE A 170 8.88 24.62 -51.64
N VAL A 171 8.40 24.73 -50.40
CA VAL A 171 9.24 24.78 -49.19
C VAL A 171 10.02 23.46 -49.05
N ARG A 172 11.35 23.53 -49.15
CA ARG A 172 12.25 22.37 -49.04
C ARG A 172 12.90 22.23 -47.67
N GLU A 173 13.27 23.34 -47.05
CA GLU A 173 13.85 23.36 -45.72
C GLU A 173 13.15 24.42 -44.88
N LYS A 174 12.98 24.11 -43.60
CA LYS A 174 12.43 25.01 -42.59
C LYS A 174 13.24 24.90 -41.31
N SER A 175 13.46 26.01 -40.62
CA SER A 175 14.04 26.00 -39.27
C SER A 175 13.08 25.39 -38.25
N ARG A 176 13.63 24.93 -37.13
CA ARG A 176 12.89 24.43 -35.97
C ARG A 176 12.61 25.58 -35.01
N ASP A 177 11.38 25.65 -34.48
CA ASP A 177 11.08 26.63 -33.44
C ASP A 177 11.49 26.07 -32.07
N ASP A 178 12.11 26.91 -31.25
CA ASP A 178 12.32 26.65 -29.83
C ASP A 178 11.10 27.12 -29.02
N SER A 179 9.97 26.44 -29.17
CA SER A 179 8.73 26.75 -28.46
C SER A 179 8.06 25.50 -27.88
N ILE A 180 7.22 25.68 -26.86
CA ILE A 180 6.47 24.58 -26.26
C ILE A 180 5.55 23.91 -27.31
N ALA A 181 4.90 24.69 -28.18
CA ALA A 181 4.07 24.13 -29.25
C ALA A 181 4.88 23.21 -30.19
N HIS A 182 6.14 23.56 -30.47
CA HIS A 182 7.01 22.72 -31.29
C HIS A 182 7.39 21.42 -30.58
N LEU A 183 7.64 21.44 -29.26
CA LEU A 183 7.89 20.22 -28.48
C LEU A 183 6.67 19.29 -28.45
N VAL A 184 5.46 19.84 -28.38
CA VAL A 184 4.21 19.05 -28.45
C VAL A 184 4.03 18.41 -29.83
N TYR A 185 4.38 19.14 -30.90
CA TYR A 185 4.47 18.57 -32.25
C TYR A 185 5.49 17.42 -32.34
N GLU A 186 6.69 17.60 -31.79
CA GLU A 186 7.72 16.55 -31.76
C GLU A 186 7.31 15.32 -30.93
N ALA A 187 6.42 15.50 -29.95
CA ALA A 187 5.81 14.42 -29.19
C ALA A 187 4.68 13.70 -29.95
N ASN A 188 4.41 14.05 -31.22
CA ASN A 188 3.30 13.59 -32.06
C ASN A 188 1.91 13.84 -31.44
N GLN A 189 1.76 14.95 -30.70
CA GLN A 189 0.49 15.34 -30.05
C GLN A 189 -0.19 16.55 -30.71
N LEU A 190 0.44 17.15 -31.71
CA LEU A 190 -0.03 18.32 -32.44
C LEU A 190 0.45 18.21 -33.88
N ASP A 191 -0.38 18.48 -34.88
CA ASP A 191 0.08 18.53 -36.27
C ASP A 191 0.89 19.80 -36.52
N TYR A 192 1.85 19.76 -37.45
CA TYR A 192 2.71 20.94 -37.73
C TYR A 192 1.89 22.17 -38.11
N LYS A 193 0.79 21.98 -38.86
CA LYS A 193 -0.11 23.06 -39.28
C LYS A 193 -0.85 23.69 -38.11
N GLU A 194 -1.00 22.98 -36.99
CA GLU A 194 -1.72 23.45 -35.81
C GLU A 194 -0.85 24.30 -34.88
N ILE A 195 0.48 24.28 -35.03
CA ILE A 195 1.43 25.08 -34.22
C ILE A 195 1.04 26.56 -34.21
N ARG A 196 0.63 27.11 -35.36
CA ARG A 196 0.22 28.53 -35.50
C ARG A 196 -1.02 28.90 -34.69
N PHE A 197 -1.87 27.93 -34.36
CA PHE A 197 -3.10 28.13 -33.58
C PHE A 197 -2.92 27.76 -32.11
N HIS A 198 -1.80 27.12 -31.75
CA HIS A 198 -1.56 26.67 -30.39
C HIS A 198 -1.41 27.86 -29.42
N SER A 199 -2.00 27.73 -28.22
CA SER A 199 -2.00 28.80 -27.20
C SER A 199 -0.60 29.12 -26.66
N GLN A 200 0.32 28.14 -26.71
CA GLN A 200 1.70 28.27 -26.23
C GLN A 200 2.74 28.40 -27.36
N ARG A 201 2.34 28.81 -28.57
CA ARG A 201 3.23 28.92 -29.74
C ARG A 201 4.38 29.92 -29.57
N ASN A 202 4.18 30.96 -28.76
CA ASN A 202 5.20 31.97 -28.43
C ASN A 202 5.83 31.76 -27.05
N LYS A 203 5.52 30.66 -26.35
CA LYS A 203 6.21 30.30 -25.11
C LYS A 203 7.51 29.59 -25.48
N LEU A 204 8.59 30.36 -25.52
CA LEU A 204 9.89 29.86 -25.97
C LEU A 204 10.56 28.94 -24.95
N THR A 205 11.25 27.92 -25.43
CA THR A 205 12.07 27.00 -24.62
C THR A 205 13.52 27.44 -24.53
N GLN A 206 13.96 28.31 -25.45
CA GLN A 206 15.22 29.04 -25.34
C GLN A 206 15.13 30.36 -26.11
N ASN A 207 15.80 31.42 -25.62
CA ASN A 207 15.91 32.70 -26.32
C ASN A 207 17.30 33.36 -26.14
N MET A 208 17.61 34.35 -26.97
CA MET A 208 18.86 35.10 -26.85
C MET A 208 18.88 35.93 -25.56
N GLY A 209 20.00 35.88 -24.84
CA GLY A 209 20.22 36.55 -23.56
C GLY A 209 19.83 35.71 -22.34
N GLU A 210 19.20 34.54 -22.50
CA GLU A 210 18.78 33.69 -21.38
C GLU A 210 19.94 33.26 -20.46
N PRO A 211 19.81 33.38 -19.12
CA PRO A 211 20.93 33.12 -18.19
C PRO A 211 21.45 31.68 -18.17
N ASP A 212 20.59 30.70 -18.47
CA ASP A 212 20.97 29.28 -18.44
C ASP A 212 21.73 28.84 -19.70
N GLY A 213 22.05 29.80 -20.58
CA GLY A 213 22.71 29.60 -21.85
C GLY A 213 21.77 29.12 -22.95
N ILE A 214 22.31 28.99 -24.17
CA ILE A 214 21.55 28.54 -25.35
C ILE A 214 22.25 27.40 -26.07
N SER A 215 21.45 26.58 -26.75
CA SER A 215 21.91 25.57 -27.70
C SER A 215 21.30 25.86 -29.08
N PRO A 216 21.92 26.78 -29.86
CA PRO A 216 21.39 27.18 -31.17
C PRO A 216 21.24 25.99 -32.12
N GLU A 217 20.13 25.97 -32.86
CA GLU A 217 20.01 25.13 -34.04
C GLU A 217 21.02 25.60 -35.08
N ILE A 218 21.78 24.67 -35.68
CA ILE A 218 22.70 24.98 -36.78
C ILE A 218 22.51 23.93 -37.86
N SER A 219 22.04 24.35 -39.03
CA SER A 219 21.79 23.46 -40.16
C SER A 219 23.07 22.77 -40.65
N LYS A 220 22.93 21.68 -41.41
CA LYS A 220 24.03 21.18 -42.25
C LYS A 220 24.35 22.21 -43.34
N LYS A 221 25.48 22.03 -44.04
CA LYS A 221 25.77 22.81 -45.25
C LYS A 221 24.77 22.41 -46.33
N ILE A 222 23.97 23.36 -46.81
CA ILE A 222 22.95 23.17 -47.84
C ILE A 222 23.47 23.79 -49.14
N GLN A 223 23.50 23.01 -50.22
CA GLN A 223 23.89 23.50 -51.54
C GLN A 223 22.79 24.42 -52.10
N LEU A 224 23.19 25.60 -52.57
CA LEU A 224 22.30 26.53 -53.26
C LEU A 224 22.32 26.24 -54.75
N TYR A 225 21.19 26.49 -55.40
CA TYR A 225 21.00 26.37 -56.84
C TYR A 225 20.39 27.67 -57.39
N ASP A 226 20.62 27.91 -58.68
CA ASP A 226 19.96 29.00 -59.40
C ASP A 226 18.44 28.84 -59.29
N GLY A 227 17.75 29.91 -58.96
CA GLY A 227 16.31 29.90 -58.73
C GLY A 227 15.89 29.71 -57.27
N ASP A 228 16.80 29.35 -56.35
CA ASP A 228 16.47 29.21 -54.93
C ASP A 228 15.92 30.52 -54.34
N ARG A 229 15.00 30.40 -53.39
CA ARG A 229 14.41 31.53 -52.66
C ARG A 229 14.56 31.30 -51.17
N ILE A 230 14.97 32.33 -50.44
CA ILE A 230 15.01 32.31 -48.97
C ILE A 230 13.98 33.29 -48.45
N LEU A 231 13.23 32.88 -47.42
CA LEU A 231 12.33 33.73 -46.67
C LEU A 231 12.69 33.68 -45.19
N LEU A 232 12.92 34.83 -44.58
CA LEU A 232 13.09 35.00 -43.14
C LEU A 232 11.88 35.71 -42.54
N MET A 233 11.40 35.25 -41.39
CA MET A 233 10.16 35.75 -40.78
C MET A 233 10.26 35.83 -39.27
N SER A 234 9.70 36.89 -38.67
CA SER A 234 9.39 36.95 -37.22
C SER A 234 8.01 36.32 -36.93
N HIS A 235 7.64 36.19 -35.64
CA HIS A 235 6.40 35.49 -35.28
C HIS A 235 5.14 36.17 -35.80
N GLY A 236 5.10 37.51 -35.81
CA GLY A 236 3.95 38.24 -36.35
C GLY A 236 3.69 37.97 -37.84
N ALA A 237 4.69 37.50 -38.58
CA ALA A 237 4.52 37.10 -39.97
C ALA A 237 4.02 35.66 -40.10
N TRP A 238 4.72 34.67 -39.55
CA TRP A 238 4.40 33.26 -39.78
C TRP A 238 3.13 32.79 -39.07
N GLU A 239 2.64 33.52 -38.06
CA GLU A 239 1.31 33.27 -37.48
C GLU A 239 0.17 33.53 -38.48
N ASN A 240 0.37 34.45 -39.41
CA ASN A 240 -0.65 34.92 -40.36
C ASN A 240 -0.41 34.42 -41.79
N LEU A 241 0.64 33.62 -42.04
CA LEU A 241 0.97 33.08 -43.35
C LEU A 241 1.18 31.58 -43.25
N ASP A 242 0.43 30.80 -44.02
CA ASP A 242 0.73 29.38 -44.20
C ASP A 242 1.68 29.08 -45.36
N GLU A 243 2.27 27.89 -45.34
CA GLU A 243 3.21 27.47 -46.37
C GLU A 243 2.57 27.52 -47.76
N SER A 244 1.28 27.17 -47.86
CA SER A 244 0.58 27.17 -49.14
C SER A 244 0.35 28.59 -49.67
N GLU A 245 0.06 29.56 -48.81
CA GLU A 245 -0.04 30.97 -49.18
C GLU A 245 1.31 31.52 -49.65
N ILE A 246 2.40 31.16 -48.96
CA ILE A 246 3.76 31.58 -49.33
C ILE A 246 4.13 31.05 -50.72
N GLU A 247 3.87 29.77 -50.97
CA GLU A 247 4.13 29.09 -52.25
C GLU A 247 3.23 29.65 -53.38
N VAL A 248 1.94 29.87 -53.10
CA VAL A 248 0.98 30.43 -54.06
C VAL A 248 1.35 31.86 -54.45
N GLU A 249 1.65 32.76 -53.49
CA GLU A 249 2.05 34.12 -53.83
C GLU A 249 3.41 34.17 -54.54
N LEU A 250 4.32 33.23 -54.25
CA LEU A 250 5.60 33.12 -54.96
C LEU A 250 5.39 32.78 -56.44
N SER A 251 4.51 31.82 -56.74
CA SER A 251 4.22 31.37 -58.11
C SER A 251 3.68 32.47 -59.04
N LYS A 252 3.20 33.59 -58.47
CA LYS A 252 2.63 34.72 -59.23
C LYS A 252 3.67 35.75 -59.67
N THR A 253 4.90 35.71 -59.17
CA THR A 253 5.88 36.76 -59.46
C THR A 253 7.35 36.35 -59.37
N ASP A 254 8.14 36.80 -60.35
CA ASP A 254 9.60 36.67 -60.35
C ASP A 254 10.33 37.83 -59.65
N SER A 255 9.60 38.75 -59.01
CA SER A 255 10.17 39.90 -58.32
C SER A 255 10.05 39.74 -56.81
N VAL A 256 11.19 39.68 -56.11
CA VAL A 256 11.24 39.58 -54.64
C VAL A 256 10.45 40.69 -53.95
N GLY A 257 10.46 41.92 -54.49
CA GLY A 257 9.72 43.04 -53.92
C GLY A 257 8.21 42.88 -54.07
N LYS A 258 7.72 42.41 -55.22
CA LYS A 258 6.29 42.11 -55.42
C LYS A 258 5.84 40.93 -54.57
N TRP A 259 6.69 39.91 -54.42
CA TRP A 259 6.40 38.76 -53.59
C TRP A 259 6.25 39.17 -52.12
N ILE A 260 7.22 39.90 -51.57
CA ILE A 260 7.16 40.38 -50.18
C ILE A 260 5.98 41.34 -49.96
N GLY A 261 5.65 42.18 -50.95
CA GLY A 261 4.44 43.01 -50.89
C GLY A 261 3.14 42.19 -50.86
N SER A 262 3.05 41.14 -51.69
CA SER A 262 1.87 40.27 -51.72
C SER A 262 1.71 39.48 -50.43
N LEU A 263 2.82 39.00 -49.84
CA LEU A 263 2.81 38.38 -48.51
C LEU A 263 2.42 39.36 -47.40
N GLU A 264 2.87 40.62 -47.49
CA GLU A 264 2.44 41.67 -46.55
C GLU A 264 0.93 41.92 -46.64
N ASP A 265 0.35 41.91 -47.84
CA ASP A 265 -1.09 42.07 -48.03
C ASP A 265 -1.87 40.87 -47.49
N ARG A 266 -1.37 39.63 -47.68
CA ARG A 266 -1.93 38.42 -47.05
C ARG A 266 -1.91 38.48 -45.52
N ILE A 267 -0.83 38.97 -44.91
CA ILE A 267 -0.78 39.17 -43.45
C ILE A 267 -1.91 40.10 -43.00
N LYS A 268 -2.15 41.21 -43.71
CA LYS A 268 -3.24 42.15 -43.38
C LYS A 268 -4.62 41.51 -43.54
N GLU A 269 -4.82 40.70 -44.57
CA GLU A 269 -6.07 39.97 -44.84
C GLU A 269 -6.37 38.92 -43.77
N ASN A 270 -5.36 38.13 -43.38
CA ASN A 270 -5.51 37.03 -42.42
C ASN A 270 -5.56 37.49 -40.97
N SER A 271 -5.04 38.68 -40.69
CA SER A 271 -4.99 39.20 -39.33
C SER A 271 -6.36 39.69 -38.82
N SER A 272 -6.72 39.32 -37.60
CA SER A 272 -7.81 39.97 -36.85
C SER A 272 -7.35 41.33 -36.31
N ASN A 273 -8.23 42.09 -35.65
CA ASN A 273 -8.01 43.47 -35.19
C ASN A 273 -6.74 43.79 -34.36
N ASN A 274 -5.80 42.87 -34.11
CA ASN A 274 -4.56 43.11 -33.39
C ASN A 274 -3.35 42.37 -33.98
N VAL A 275 -2.69 42.96 -34.99
CA VAL A 275 -1.46 42.40 -35.59
C VAL A 275 -0.24 42.80 -34.75
N PRO A 276 0.59 41.85 -34.28
CA PRO A 276 1.88 42.17 -33.64
C PRO A 276 2.86 42.78 -34.65
N ASN A 277 4.04 43.21 -34.19
CA ASN A 277 5.14 43.56 -35.09
C ASN A 277 5.49 42.35 -35.96
N TYR A 278 5.78 42.60 -37.24
CA TYR A 278 6.14 41.55 -38.18
C TYR A 278 7.21 42.03 -39.15
N THR A 279 8.07 41.09 -39.53
CA THR A 279 9.16 41.30 -40.47
C THR A 279 9.25 40.12 -41.43
N LEU A 280 9.28 40.43 -42.72
CA LEU A 280 9.55 39.49 -43.80
C LEU A 280 10.82 39.95 -44.53
N ALA A 281 11.75 39.04 -44.78
CA ALA A 281 12.87 39.30 -45.68
C ALA A 281 12.99 38.18 -46.71
N GLY A 282 12.76 38.51 -47.97
CA GLY A 282 12.90 37.63 -49.11
C GLY A 282 14.24 37.84 -49.80
N ILE A 283 14.90 36.74 -50.16
CA ILE A 283 16.14 36.75 -50.92
C ILE A 283 15.98 35.83 -52.12
N PHE A 284 15.99 36.42 -53.32
CA PHE A 284 15.95 35.68 -54.58
C PHE A 284 17.38 35.40 -55.04
N ILE A 285 17.71 34.12 -55.18
CA ILE A 285 19.01 33.66 -55.66
C ILE A 285 18.84 33.35 -57.14
N ASN A 286 19.04 34.37 -57.97
CA ASN A 286 18.89 34.21 -59.42
C ASN A 286 20.07 33.44 -60.01
N GLU A 287 21.27 33.67 -59.48
CA GLU A 287 22.51 33.01 -59.91
C GLU A 287 23.40 32.74 -58.68
N VAL A 288 23.87 31.51 -58.51
CA VAL A 288 24.90 31.13 -57.52
C VAL A 288 26.31 31.29 -58.10
N SER A 289 27.31 31.52 -57.25
CA SER A 289 28.69 31.59 -57.71
C SER A 289 29.08 30.23 -58.33
N PRO A 290 29.69 30.20 -59.52
CA PRO A 290 30.14 28.98 -60.15
C PRO A 290 31.06 28.21 -59.19
N SER A 291 30.62 27.04 -58.72
CA SER A 291 31.47 26.18 -57.91
C SER A 291 32.78 25.95 -58.69
N GLY A 292 33.92 26.25 -58.10
CA GLY A 292 35.24 26.21 -58.74
C GLY A 292 35.71 24.81 -59.17
N LYS A 293 34.92 24.05 -59.92
CA LYS A 293 35.37 22.96 -60.75
C LYS A 293 35.70 23.53 -62.14
N LYS A 294 37.01 23.67 -62.39
CA LYS A 294 37.58 23.99 -63.71
C LYS A 294 36.87 23.18 -64.80
N LYS A 295 36.22 23.86 -65.75
CA LYS A 295 35.85 23.28 -67.05
C LYS A 295 37.14 23.09 -67.85
N PHE A 296 37.56 21.83 -68.04
CA PHE A 296 38.73 21.45 -68.84
C PHE A 296 38.38 21.44 -70.33
N LYS A 297 39.25 22.00 -71.19
CA LYS A 297 39.28 21.73 -72.64
C LYS A 297 40.13 20.49 -72.95
N PHE A 298 39.72 19.81 -74.01
CA PHE A 298 39.88 18.38 -74.32
C PHE A 298 41.13 18.00 -75.12
N ASN A 299 41.71 16.81 -74.82
CA ASN A 299 42.68 16.08 -75.65
C ASN A 299 42.26 14.60 -75.72
N TYR A 300 42.24 13.99 -76.91
CA TYR A 300 41.58 12.70 -77.20
C TYR A 300 42.09 11.50 -76.38
N VAL A 301 43.33 11.53 -75.90
CA VAL A 301 43.93 10.49 -75.03
C VAL A 301 43.39 10.54 -73.58
N LYS A 302 42.93 11.71 -73.13
CA LYS A 302 42.28 11.86 -71.83
C LYS A 302 40.86 11.32 -71.81
N TYR A 303 40.13 11.22 -72.92
CA TYR A 303 38.77 10.65 -72.90
C TYR A 303 38.77 9.16 -72.65
N LEU A 304 39.81 8.42 -73.05
CA LEU A 304 39.91 7.01 -72.70
C LEU A 304 40.13 6.84 -71.20
N ILE A 305 40.95 7.71 -70.58
CA ILE A 305 41.18 7.74 -69.13
C ILE A 305 39.99 8.35 -68.36
N ILE A 306 39.32 9.37 -68.90
CA ILE A 306 38.12 10.00 -68.32
C ILE A 306 36.91 9.09 -68.48
N LEU A 307 36.77 8.34 -69.58
CA LEU A 307 35.78 7.28 -69.73
C LEU A 307 36.09 6.15 -68.76
N LEU A 308 37.36 5.78 -68.56
CA LEU A 308 37.75 4.83 -67.51
C LEU A 308 37.45 5.38 -66.12
N ILE A 309 37.70 6.66 -65.85
CA ILE A 309 37.39 7.33 -64.57
C ILE A 309 35.88 7.51 -64.40
N ILE A 310 35.10 7.76 -65.46
CA ILE A 310 33.63 7.87 -65.43
C ILE A 310 33.01 6.48 -65.31
N LEU A 311 33.59 5.44 -65.91
CA LEU A 311 33.21 4.04 -65.70
C LEU A 311 33.59 3.59 -64.29
N VAL A 312 34.73 4.00 -63.76
CA VAL A 312 35.14 3.73 -62.37
C VAL A 312 34.27 4.52 -61.39
N ILE A 313 34.02 5.81 -61.60
CA ILE A 313 33.11 6.62 -60.79
C ILE A 313 31.68 6.11 -60.92
N GLY A 314 31.22 5.75 -62.10
CA GLY A 314 29.93 5.15 -62.38
C GLY A 314 29.79 3.78 -61.73
N PHE A 315 30.84 2.96 -61.75
CA PHE A 315 30.93 1.70 -61.01
C PHE A 315 30.95 1.93 -59.50
N LEU A 316 31.64 2.96 -59.00
CA LEU A 316 31.66 3.34 -57.58
C LEU A 316 30.30 3.87 -57.12
N LEU A 317 29.60 4.64 -57.96
CA LEU A 317 28.23 5.12 -57.72
C LEU A 317 27.22 3.98 -57.81
N TYR A 318 27.34 3.07 -58.78
CA TYR A 318 26.51 1.88 -58.91
C TYR A 318 26.73 0.90 -57.77
N ARG A 319 27.99 0.62 -57.41
CA ARG A 319 28.34 -0.16 -56.22
C ARG A 319 27.84 0.53 -54.96
N GLY A 320 28.02 1.84 -54.83
CA GLY A 320 27.50 2.63 -53.71
C GLY A 320 25.97 2.58 -53.58
N TYR A 321 25.26 2.68 -54.70
CA TYR A 321 23.81 2.55 -54.78
C TYR A 321 23.34 1.13 -54.47
N SER A 322 23.99 0.11 -55.05
CA SER A 322 23.70 -1.30 -54.79
C SER A 322 23.92 -1.67 -53.32
N LEU A 323 25.02 -1.20 -52.72
CA LEU A 323 25.35 -1.43 -51.31
C LEU A 323 24.39 -0.69 -50.37
N LYS A 324 24.01 0.54 -50.71
CA LYS A 324 22.97 1.27 -49.99
C LYS A 324 21.63 0.54 -50.06
N ARG A 325 21.24 0.07 -51.25
CA ARG A 325 19.98 -0.67 -51.47
C ARG A 325 19.94 -1.98 -50.68
N THR A 326 21.00 -2.78 -50.71
CA THR A 326 21.06 -4.02 -49.90
C THR A 326 20.95 -3.72 -48.41
N ARG A 327 21.64 -2.68 -47.93
CA ARG A 327 21.61 -2.28 -46.52
C ARG A 327 20.25 -1.74 -46.09
N ASP A 328 19.60 -0.92 -46.91
CA ASP A 328 18.28 -0.37 -46.63
C ASP A 328 17.23 -1.51 -46.58
N ILE A 329 17.35 -2.55 -47.42
CA ILE A 329 16.52 -3.77 -47.35
C ILE A 329 16.74 -4.55 -46.04
N THR A 330 18.01 -4.75 -45.64
CA THR A 330 18.32 -5.43 -44.37
C THR A 330 17.80 -4.64 -43.16
N TYR A 331 17.88 -3.30 -43.20
CA TYR A 331 17.32 -2.43 -42.17
C TYR A 331 15.79 -2.50 -42.11
N GLU A 332 15.10 -2.45 -43.26
CA GLU A 332 13.65 -2.66 -43.29
C GLU A 332 13.26 -4.01 -42.71
N ARG A 333 13.98 -5.09 -43.06
CA ARG A 333 13.71 -6.42 -42.50
C ARG A 333 13.90 -6.47 -40.98
N ALA A 334 14.97 -5.88 -40.46
CA ALA A 334 15.20 -5.76 -39.02
C ALA A 334 14.06 -5.01 -38.32
N TYR A 335 13.58 -3.93 -38.94
CA TYR A 335 12.45 -3.15 -38.45
C TYR A 335 11.13 -3.94 -38.49
N THR A 336 10.87 -4.69 -39.56
CA THR A 336 9.70 -5.56 -39.67
C THR A 336 9.67 -6.61 -38.56
N TYR A 337 10.77 -7.29 -38.29
CA TYR A 337 10.87 -8.24 -37.18
C TYR A 337 10.67 -7.56 -35.81
N GLU A 338 11.10 -6.30 -35.67
CA GLU A 338 10.85 -5.51 -34.45
C GLU A 338 9.35 -5.21 -34.25
N GLU A 339 8.62 -4.87 -35.33
CA GLU A 339 7.17 -4.68 -35.29
C GLU A 339 6.40 -5.99 -35.05
N GLU A 340 6.80 -7.09 -35.69
CA GLU A 340 6.25 -8.43 -35.44
C GLU A 340 6.42 -8.84 -33.98
N GLY A 341 7.60 -8.57 -33.40
CA GLY A 341 7.87 -8.79 -31.98
C GLY A 341 6.96 -7.96 -31.08
N LEU A 342 6.77 -6.67 -31.37
CA LEU A 342 5.86 -5.81 -30.61
C LEU A 342 4.40 -6.26 -30.71
N LYS A 343 3.97 -6.75 -31.88
CA LYS A 343 2.64 -7.30 -32.09
C LYS A 343 2.43 -8.58 -31.27
N ALA A 344 3.42 -9.49 -31.29
CA ALA A 344 3.39 -10.70 -30.48
C ALA A 344 3.32 -10.40 -28.97
N VAL A 345 4.05 -9.37 -28.49
CA VAL A 345 3.91 -8.87 -27.10
C VAL A 345 2.48 -8.42 -26.81
N ALA A 346 1.85 -7.68 -27.71
CA ALA A 346 0.46 -7.22 -27.52
C ALA A 346 -0.56 -8.38 -27.50
N GLU A 347 -0.30 -9.44 -28.27
CA GLU A 347 -1.11 -10.65 -28.32
C GLU A 347 -0.84 -11.60 -27.13
N GLY A 348 0.29 -11.42 -26.43
CA GLY A 348 0.71 -12.23 -25.30
C GLY A 348 1.53 -13.47 -25.68
N ASP A 349 1.98 -13.57 -26.92
CA ASP A 349 2.88 -14.62 -27.41
C ASP A 349 4.34 -14.20 -27.20
N PHE A 350 4.86 -14.49 -26.01
CA PHE A 350 6.21 -14.08 -25.62
C PHE A 350 7.31 -14.89 -26.28
N GLU A 351 7.05 -16.15 -26.66
CA GLU A 351 8.03 -16.97 -27.40
C GLU A 351 8.21 -16.43 -28.82
N GLN A 352 7.10 -16.12 -29.50
CA GLN A 352 7.14 -15.50 -30.83
C GLN A 352 7.76 -14.10 -30.75
N ALA A 353 7.46 -13.32 -29.71
CA ALA A 353 8.06 -12.01 -29.50
C ALA A 353 9.58 -12.09 -29.34
N LEU A 354 10.07 -13.00 -28.50
CA LEU A 354 11.51 -13.22 -28.28
C LEU A 354 12.21 -13.61 -29.58
N THR A 355 11.64 -14.59 -30.30
CA THR A 355 12.16 -15.05 -31.59
C THR A 355 12.26 -13.90 -32.59
N SER A 356 11.21 -13.06 -32.67
CA SER A 356 11.17 -11.92 -33.59
C SER A 356 12.20 -10.84 -33.21
N PHE A 357 12.36 -10.54 -31.92
CA PHE A 357 13.39 -9.59 -31.48
C PHE A 357 14.81 -10.13 -31.65
N GLU A 358 15.05 -11.42 -31.48
CA GLU A 358 16.34 -12.05 -31.77
C GLU A 358 16.67 -12.00 -33.27
N LEU A 359 15.70 -12.28 -34.14
CA LEU A 359 15.85 -12.13 -35.59
C LEU A 359 16.14 -10.67 -35.98
N SER A 360 15.41 -9.71 -35.39
CA SER A 360 15.66 -8.27 -35.56
C SER A 360 17.08 -7.88 -35.14
N LYS A 361 17.51 -8.33 -33.95
CA LYS A 361 18.87 -8.11 -33.43
C LYS A 361 19.93 -8.70 -34.36
N ASN A 362 19.73 -9.90 -34.88
CA ASN A 362 20.68 -10.54 -35.80
C ASN A 362 20.81 -9.76 -37.11
N GLU A 363 19.70 -9.26 -37.67
CA GLU A 363 19.72 -8.41 -38.86
C GLU A 363 20.38 -7.04 -38.58
N TYR A 364 20.12 -6.43 -37.41
CA TYR A 364 20.84 -5.22 -36.98
C TYR A 364 22.34 -5.49 -36.76
N ASN A 365 22.74 -6.64 -36.20
CA ASN A 365 24.16 -7.00 -36.06
C ASN A 365 24.82 -7.26 -37.42
N ALA A 366 24.09 -7.84 -38.39
CA ALA A 366 24.58 -8.03 -39.75
C ALA A 366 24.85 -6.69 -40.49
N LEU A 367 24.25 -5.60 -40.02
CA LEU A 367 24.51 -4.24 -40.48
C LEU A 367 25.74 -3.59 -39.83
N GLU A 368 26.33 -4.18 -38.78
CA GLU A 368 27.55 -3.66 -38.16
C GLU A 368 28.74 -3.79 -39.11
N ILE A 369 29.47 -2.69 -39.27
CA ILE A 369 30.59 -2.62 -40.20
C ILE A 369 31.90 -2.83 -39.45
N SER A 370 32.61 -3.92 -39.76
CA SER A 370 34.00 -4.11 -39.30
C SER A 370 34.88 -2.97 -39.82
N PRO A 371 35.55 -2.20 -38.93
CA PRO A 371 36.44 -1.13 -39.36
C PRO A 371 37.60 -1.64 -40.21
N LYS A 372 38.02 -2.90 -40.07
CA LYS A 372 39.16 -3.48 -40.81
C LYS A 372 38.79 -3.99 -42.21
N ASP A 373 37.56 -4.49 -42.38
CA ASP A 373 37.11 -5.14 -43.62
C ASP A 373 36.31 -4.22 -44.56
N ALA A 374 35.95 -3.02 -44.09
CA ALA A 374 35.23 -2.04 -44.90
C ALA A 374 36.09 -1.49 -46.06
N ASN A 375 35.75 -1.90 -47.28
CA ASN A 375 36.37 -1.42 -48.52
C ASN A 375 36.28 0.13 -48.64
N ILE A 376 37.23 0.76 -49.32
CA ILE A 376 37.38 2.23 -49.44
C ILE A 376 36.07 2.90 -49.87
N VAL A 377 35.34 2.27 -50.80
CA VAL A 377 34.04 2.75 -51.31
C VAL A 377 33.02 2.85 -50.18
N TYR A 378 32.97 1.86 -49.30
CA TYR A 378 32.05 1.77 -48.17
C TYR A 378 32.35 2.84 -47.12
N ARG A 379 33.63 3.01 -46.72
CA ARG A 379 34.05 4.03 -45.74
C ARG A 379 33.82 5.46 -46.22
N THR A 380 33.79 5.67 -47.53
CA THR A 380 33.58 6.98 -48.14
C THR A 380 32.10 7.37 -48.16
N ILE A 381 31.21 6.39 -48.34
CA ILE A 381 29.74 6.60 -48.41
C ILE A 381 29.11 6.58 -47.02
N PHE A 382 29.56 5.66 -46.16
CA PHE A 382 29.06 5.49 -44.81
C PHE A 382 30.20 5.75 -43.85
N SER A 383 30.04 6.74 -42.96
CA SER A 383 30.97 6.89 -41.83
C SER A 383 30.75 5.68 -40.91
N PRO A 384 31.66 4.68 -40.86
CA PRO A 384 31.40 3.44 -40.12
C PRO A 384 31.21 3.75 -38.63
N LYS A 385 31.94 4.74 -38.12
CA LYS A 385 31.83 5.20 -36.73
C LYS A 385 30.45 5.75 -36.37
N ILE A 386 29.88 6.64 -37.18
CA ILE A 386 28.55 7.22 -36.88
C ILE A 386 27.44 6.19 -37.09
N THR A 387 27.58 5.36 -38.13
CA THR A 387 26.59 4.33 -38.48
C THR A 387 26.54 3.26 -37.39
N ASN A 388 27.69 2.74 -36.94
CA ASN A 388 27.75 1.75 -35.86
C ASN A 388 27.32 2.34 -34.50
N ILE A 389 27.53 3.64 -34.23
CA ILE A 389 27.01 4.27 -33.00
C ILE A 389 25.48 4.27 -32.97
N ASN A 390 24.82 4.63 -34.07
CA ASN A 390 23.36 4.64 -34.13
C ASN A 390 22.78 3.22 -34.14
N LEU A 391 23.42 2.31 -34.86
CA LEU A 391 23.02 0.91 -34.91
C LEU A 391 23.21 0.22 -33.55
N GLY A 392 24.31 0.48 -32.86
CA GLY A 392 24.55 -0.01 -31.49
C GLY A 392 23.52 0.50 -30.49
N LYS A 393 23.00 1.73 -30.66
CA LYS A 393 21.86 2.20 -29.86
C LYS A 393 20.58 1.42 -30.15
N GLN A 394 20.29 1.12 -31.42
CA GLN A 394 19.10 0.34 -31.79
C GLN A 394 19.20 -1.10 -31.28
N ILE A 395 20.36 -1.74 -31.43
CA ILE A 395 20.64 -3.07 -30.88
C ILE A 395 20.44 -3.08 -29.37
N LEU A 396 20.96 -2.07 -28.65
CA LEU A 396 20.77 -1.94 -27.20
C LEU A 396 19.29 -1.80 -26.81
N LEU A 397 18.49 -1.09 -27.60
CA LEU A 397 17.04 -0.97 -27.37
C LEU A 397 16.32 -2.31 -27.59
N VAL A 398 16.69 -3.05 -28.64
CA VAL A 398 16.14 -4.40 -28.90
C VAL A 398 16.57 -5.36 -27.80
N ASP A 399 17.82 -5.32 -27.35
CA ASP A 399 18.32 -6.11 -26.22
C ASP A 399 17.54 -5.84 -24.93
N LYS A 400 17.24 -4.56 -24.65
CA LYS A 400 16.42 -4.18 -23.51
C LYS A 400 14.99 -4.74 -23.60
N LYS A 401 14.40 -4.79 -24.80
CA LYS A 401 13.08 -5.41 -25.02
C LYS A 401 13.12 -6.91 -24.79
N ILE A 402 14.15 -7.60 -25.29
CA ILE A 402 14.39 -9.04 -25.05
C ILE A 402 14.49 -9.33 -23.55
N GLU A 403 15.29 -8.55 -22.83
CA GLU A 403 15.46 -8.66 -21.37
C GLU A 403 14.12 -8.46 -20.64
N GLN A 404 13.35 -7.44 -21.03
CA GLN A 404 12.03 -7.15 -20.44
C GLN A 404 11.00 -8.25 -20.70
N ILE A 405 11.03 -8.90 -21.86
CA ILE A 405 10.19 -10.08 -22.12
C ILE A 405 10.57 -11.24 -21.21
N GLY A 406 11.88 -11.48 -21.01
CA GLY A 406 12.35 -12.49 -20.07
C GLY A 406 11.84 -12.24 -18.65
N PHE A 407 11.87 -11.00 -18.17
CA PHE A 407 11.26 -10.63 -16.89
C PHE A 407 9.75 -10.88 -16.87
N LEU A 408 9.04 -10.54 -17.94
CA LEU A 408 7.58 -10.74 -18.05
C LEU A 408 7.21 -12.24 -18.03
N GLN A 409 7.96 -13.08 -18.74
CA GLN A 409 7.80 -14.54 -18.68
C GLN A 409 8.04 -15.06 -17.25
N GLY A 410 9.10 -14.60 -16.59
CA GLY A 410 9.38 -14.97 -15.20
C GLY A 410 8.28 -14.54 -14.23
N ILE A 411 7.65 -13.38 -14.42
CA ILE A 411 6.50 -12.92 -13.61
C ILE A 411 5.31 -13.86 -13.79
N LEU A 412 5.02 -14.26 -15.03
CA LEU A 412 3.90 -15.16 -15.32
C LEU A 412 4.16 -16.59 -14.82
N GLU A 413 5.42 -17.03 -14.84
CA GLU A 413 5.83 -18.29 -14.24
C GLU A 413 5.63 -18.27 -12.71
N ASP A 414 6.14 -17.25 -12.01
CA ASP A 414 5.94 -17.08 -10.57
C ASP A 414 4.43 -17.01 -10.21
N LEU A 415 3.65 -16.31 -11.02
CA LEU A 415 2.19 -16.24 -10.86
C LEU A 415 1.54 -17.61 -11.00
N ASN A 416 1.93 -18.40 -12.00
CA ASN A 416 1.41 -19.75 -12.21
C ASN A 416 1.85 -20.73 -11.11
N GLU A 417 3.09 -20.63 -10.63
CA GLU A 417 3.58 -21.40 -9.48
C GLU A 417 2.81 -21.04 -8.21
N GLY A 418 2.62 -19.74 -7.96
CA GLY A 418 1.79 -19.24 -6.88
C GLY A 418 0.35 -19.75 -6.97
N ASP A 419 -0.27 -19.70 -8.15
CA ASP A 419 -1.64 -20.20 -8.39
C ASP A 419 -1.73 -21.72 -8.10
N LYS A 420 -0.71 -22.52 -8.44
CA LYS A 420 -0.63 -23.95 -8.09
C LYS A 420 -0.55 -24.17 -6.58
N LEU A 421 0.35 -23.47 -5.89
CA LEU A 421 0.52 -23.56 -4.44
C LEU A 421 -0.76 -23.12 -3.71
N TYR A 422 -1.37 -22.04 -4.18
CA TYR A 422 -2.64 -21.50 -3.66
C TYR A 422 -3.78 -22.52 -3.77
N ASN A 423 -3.85 -23.25 -4.88
CA ASN A 423 -4.86 -24.30 -5.09
C ASN A 423 -4.59 -25.54 -4.23
N ASN A 424 -3.33 -25.82 -3.91
CA ASN A 424 -2.93 -26.88 -2.98
C ASN A 424 -3.02 -26.47 -1.50
N ASN A 425 -3.60 -25.30 -1.20
CA ASN A 425 -3.72 -24.71 0.14
C ASN A 425 -2.38 -24.38 0.82
N ASN A 426 -1.26 -24.32 0.08
CA ASN A 426 0.02 -23.84 0.58
C ASN A 426 0.11 -22.32 0.42
N PHE A 427 -0.64 -21.60 1.25
CA PHE A 427 -0.85 -20.17 1.10
C PHE A 427 0.39 -19.32 1.39
N LEU A 428 1.25 -19.76 2.32
CA LEU A 428 2.44 -19.02 2.71
C LEU A 428 3.48 -19.02 1.58
N GLU A 429 3.77 -20.20 1.00
CA GLU A 429 4.65 -20.30 -0.17
C GLU A 429 4.02 -19.64 -1.41
N ALA A 430 2.69 -19.72 -1.58
CA ALA A 430 2.02 -19.01 -2.67
C ALA A 430 2.20 -17.49 -2.56
N GLU A 431 2.07 -16.92 -1.34
CA GLU A 431 2.31 -15.49 -1.10
C GLU A 431 3.75 -15.09 -1.48
N GLU A 432 4.74 -15.92 -1.12
CA GLU A 432 6.14 -15.68 -1.46
C GLU A 432 6.33 -15.64 -2.98
N LYS A 433 5.80 -16.61 -3.71
CA LYS A 433 5.84 -16.63 -5.18
C LYS A 433 5.21 -15.41 -5.83
N TYR A 434 4.04 -14.98 -5.36
CA TYR A 434 3.44 -13.74 -5.89
C TYR A 434 4.29 -12.50 -5.57
N LYS A 435 4.98 -12.44 -4.42
CA LYS A 435 5.91 -11.35 -4.10
C LYS A 435 7.15 -11.36 -4.99
N GLU A 436 7.70 -12.54 -5.30
CA GLU A 436 8.80 -12.69 -6.26
C GLU A 436 8.43 -12.12 -7.63
N GLY A 437 7.24 -12.49 -8.14
CA GLY A 437 6.71 -11.95 -9.39
C GLY A 437 6.52 -10.42 -9.31
N LYS A 438 5.94 -9.91 -8.23
CA LYS A 438 5.74 -8.47 -8.06
C LYS A 438 7.06 -7.69 -8.02
N ALA A 439 8.11 -8.24 -7.42
CA ALA A 439 9.43 -7.61 -7.33
C ALA A 439 10.12 -7.45 -8.70
N LYS A 440 9.69 -8.20 -9.72
CA LYS A 440 10.19 -8.13 -11.10
C LYS A 440 9.44 -7.11 -11.99
N ILE A 441 8.34 -6.50 -11.50
CA ILE A 441 7.57 -5.51 -12.27
C ILE A 441 8.34 -4.20 -12.55
N PRO A 442 9.11 -3.61 -11.62
CA PRO A 442 9.84 -2.36 -11.87
C PRO A 442 10.85 -2.41 -13.03
N GLN A 443 11.27 -3.61 -13.43
CA GLN A 443 12.19 -3.88 -14.54
C GLN A 443 11.51 -3.69 -15.91
N LEU A 444 10.17 -3.66 -15.96
CA LEU A 444 9.37 -3.53 -17.19
C LEU A 444 9.12 -2.08 -17.66
N LYS A 445 9.73 -1.06 -17.03
CA LYS A 445 9.43 0.37 -17.25
C LYS A 445 9.45 0.85 -18.70
N ASP A 446 10.20 0.21 -19.58
CA ASP A 446 10.34 0.63 -20.98
C ASP A 446 9.52 -0.22 -21.95
N LEU A 447 8.90 -1.31 -21.46
CA LEU A 447 8.01 -2.15 -22.25
C LEU A 447 6.60 -1.56 -22.19
N LYS A 448 6.11 -1.02 -23.30
CA LYS A 448 4.71 -0.55 -23.42
C LYS A 448 3.75 -1.74 -23.58
N TYR A 449 3.67 -2.60 -22.56
CA TYR A 449 2.70 -3.69 -22.51
C TYR A 449 1.51 -3.27 -21.64
N ASN A 450 0.35 -3.12 -22.28
CA ASN A 450 -0.87 -2.57 -21.69
C ASN A 450 -1.43 -3.42 -20.53
N LYS A 451 -1.10 -4.71 -20.45
CA LYS A 451 -1.56 -5.61 -19.37
C LYS A 451 -0.64 -5.66 -18.15
N ILE A 452 0.46 -4.89 -18.11
CA ILE A 452 1.35 -4.87 -16.92
C ILE A 452 0.56 -4.45 -15.68
N ASP A 453 -0.29 -3.43 -15.79
CA ASP A 453 -1.10 -2.93 -14.68
C ASP A 453 -2.10 -3.99 -14.20
N ASP A 454 -2.72 -4.73 -15.13
CA ASP A 454 -3.63 -5.84 -14.82
C ASP A 454 -2.92 -6.99 -14.08
N ILE A 455 -1.71 -7.36 -14.54
CA ILE A 455 -0.88 -8.37 -13.90
C ILE A 455 -0.46 -7.91 -12.49
N SER A 456 -0.03 -6.65 -12.35
CA SER A 456 0.32 -6.07 -11.06
C SER A 456 -0.85 -6.10 -10.09
N LYS A 457 -2.04 -5.73 -10.57
CA LYS A 457 -3.27 -5.77 -9.76
C LYS A 457 -3.62 -7.20 -9.35
N LYS A 458 -3.54 -8.17 -10.27
CA LYS A 458 -3.79 -9.59 -9.96
C LYS A 458 -2.82 -10.09 -8.88
N LEU A 459 -1.52 -9.76 -8.99
CA LEU A 459 -0.53 -10.13 -7.98
C LEU A 459 -0.86 -9.52 -6.61
N ASP A 460 -1.30 -8.26 -6.56
CA ASP A 460 -1.69 -7.61 -5.31
C ASP A 460 -2.89 -8.28 -4.64
N GLU A 461 -3.92 -8.59 -5.43
CA GLU A 461 -5.09 -9.31 -4.97
C GLU A 461 -4.72 -10.72 -4.47
N SER A 462 -3.87 -11.44 -5.22
CA SER A 462 -3.39 -12.77 -4.86
C SER A 462 -2.52 -12.77 -3.59
N ILE A 463 -1.63 -11.78 -3.41
CA ILE A 463 -0.83 -11.63 -2.18
C ILE A 463 -1.75 -11.41 -0.97
N MET A 464 -2.72 -10.49 -1.08
CA MET A 464 -3.66 -10.21 0.00
C MET A 464 -4.52 -11.44 0.35
N ALA A 465 -4.99 -12.17 -0.67
CA ALA A 465 -5.76 -13.38 -0.49
C ALA A 465 -4.95 -14.49 0.19
N SER A 466 -3.74 -14.79 -0.30
CA SER A 466 -2.84 -15.79 0.28
C SER A 466 -2.50 -15.47 1.72
N LYS A 467 -2.14 -14.22 2.03
CA LYS A 467 -1.80 -13.82 3.40
C LYS A 467 -2.96 -14.05 4.38
N ALA A 468 -4.17 -13.65 3.99
CA ALA A 468 -5.35 -13.82 4.82
C ALA A 468 -5.71 -15.31 4.99
N LEU A 469 -5.58 -16.10 3.91
CA LEU A 469 -5.84 -17.53 3.94
C LEU A 469 -4.80 -18.31 4.74
N ALA A 470 -3.54 -17.89 4.75
CA ALA A 470 -2.50 -18.47 5.61
C ALA A 470 -2.90 -18.33 7.09
N VAL A 471 -3.31 -17.13 7.51
CA VAL A 471 -3.80 -16.89 8.89
C VAL A 471 -5.00 -17.78 9.21
N ALA A 472 -5.96 -17.89 8.29
CA ALA A 472 -7.13 -18.75 8.49
C ALA A 472 -6.77 -20.24 8.59
N TYR A 473 -5.77 -20.68 7.81
CA TYR A 473 -5.28 -22.05 7.82
C TYR A 473 -4.51 -22.38 9.11
N ASP A 474 -3.75 -21.42 9.63
CA ASP A 474 -3.11 -21.52 10.95
C ASP A 474 -4.16 -21.60 12.05
N MET A 475 -5.19 -20.74 12.04
CA MET A 475 -6.32 -20.82 12.97
C MET A 475 -7.00 -22.19 12.96
N LYS A 476 -7.24 -22.76 11.77
CA LYS A 476 -7.75 -24.12 11.62
C LYS A 476 -6.82 -25.15 12.27
N THR A 477 -5.52 -25.04 12.04
CA THR A 477 -4.53 -26.00 12.57
C THR A 477 -4.41 -25.89 14.09
N GLU A 478 -4.42 -24.68 14.63
CA GLU A 478 -4.50 -24.43 16.07
C GLU A 478 -5.80 -25.00 16.66
N ALA A 479 -6.94 -24.84 15.97
CA ALA A 479 -8.20 -25.45 16.41
C ALA A 479 -8.10 -26.98 16.42
N ASP A 480 -7.49 -27.59 15.40
CA ASP A 480 -7.25 -29.04 15.34
C ASP A 480 -6.39 -29.51 16.54
N MET A 481 -5.42 -28.70 17.00
CA MET A 481 -4.63 -28.97 18.22
C MET A 481 -5.46 -28.79 19.50
N MET A 482 -6.24 -27.71 19.60
CA MET A 482 -7.11 -27.44 20.75
C MET A 482 -8.12 -28.57 20.98
N VAL A 483 -8.60 -29.22 19.93
CA VAL A 483 -9.46 -30.42 20.04
C VAL A 483 -8.72 -31.56 20.75
N GLN A 484 -7.42 -31.74 20.48
CA GLN A 484 -6.61 -32.77 21.15
C GLN A 484 -6.38 -32.45 22.62
N ASP A 485 -6.22 -31.17 22.94
CA ASP A 485 -6.09 -30.65 24.30
C ASP A 485 -7.43 -30.53 25.06
N ASN A 486 -8.54 -30.97 24.43
CA ASN A 486 -9.91 -30.93 24.96
C ASN A 486 -10.43 -29.50 25.23
N ASP A 487 -9.84 -28.47 24.60
CA ASP A 487 -10.32 -27.08 24.62
C ASP A 487 -11.37 -26.85 23.51
N VAL A 488 -12.59 -27.33 23.79
CA VAL A 488 -13.71 -27.34 22.83
C VAL A 488 -14.13 -25.92 22.42
N GLU A 489 -14.18 -24.97 23.36
CA GLU A 489 -14.61 -23.59 23.04
C GLU A 489 -13.56 -22.83 22.23
N GLY A 490 -12.27 -22.97 22.60
CA GLY A 490 -11.18 -22.41 21.81
C GLY A 490 -11.20 -22.92 20.38
N ALA A 491 -11.35 -24.25 20.21
CA ALA A 491 -11.43 -24.87 18.90
C ALA A 491 -12.64 -24.37 18.08
N ILE A 492 -13.84 -24.31 18.67
CA ILE A 492 -15.04 -23.77 17.98
C ILE A 492 -14.80 -22.33 17.54
N ARG A 493 -14.24 -21.48 18.40
CA ARG A 493 -13.97 -20.08 18.07
C ARG A 493 -13.03 -19.96 16.88
N ASN A 494 -11.89 -20.66 16.92
CA ASN A 494 -10.89 -20.60 15.84
C ASN A 494 -11.45 -21.15 14.52
N TYR A 495 -12.22 -22.24 14.52
CA TYR A 495 -12.89 -22.72 13.29
C TYR A 495 -13.88 -21.71 12.73
N LEU A 496 -14.66 -21.02 13.57
CA LEU A 496 -15.62 -20.00 13.12
C LEU A 496 -14.93 -18.73 12.60
N GLU A 497 -13.82 -18.31 13.20
CA GLU A 497 -13.00 -17.21 12.68
C GLU A 497 -12.39 -17.57 11.32
N ALA A 498 -11.79 -18.76 11.20
CA ALA A 498 -11.26 -19.28 9.94
C ALA A 498 -12.36 -19.39 8.86
N LYS A 499 -13.56 -19.85 9.24
CA LYS A 499 -14.74 -19.97 8.36
C LYS A 499 -15.07 -18.65 7.65
N ILE A 500 -15.03 -17.53 8.35
CA ILE A 500 -15.35 -16.20 7.78
C ILE A 500 -14.35 -15.86 6.66
N ILE A 501 -13.07 -16.15 6.88
CA ILE A 501 -12.01 -15.86 5.91
C ILE A 501 -12.11 -16.81 4.71
N PHE A 502 -12.32 -18.11 4.93
CA PHE A 502 -12.53 -19.07 3.84
C PHE A 502 -13.75 -18.74 2.99
N LEU A 503 -14.83 -18.25 3.59
CA LEU A 503 -16.00 -17.77 2.87
C LEU A 503 -15.67 -16.54 2.00
N LYS A 504 -14.95 -15.56 2.57
CA LYS A 504 -14.57 -14.33 1.86
C LYS A 504 -13.75 -14.62 0.59
N TYR A 505 -12.85 -15.59 0.65
CA TYR A 505 -11.99 -15.96 -0.48
C TYR A 505 -12.46 -17.23 -1.22
N SER A 506 -13.72 -17.64 -1.02
CA SER A 506 -14.35 -18.75 -1.74
C SER A 506 -13.60 -20.09 -1.68
N LYS A 507 -12.93 -20.39 -0.56
CA LYS A 507 -12.28 -21.70 -0.31
C LYS A 507 -13.32 -22.70 0.22
N ILE A 508 -14.16 -23.19 -0.68
CA ILE A 508 -15.35 -24.01 -0.36
C ILE A 508 -14.98 -25.28 0.41
N ASP A 509 -13.91 -25.99 0.02
CA ASP A 509 -13.53 -27.24 0.67
C ASP A 509 -13.13 -27.04 2.14
N LEU A 510 -12.27 -26.04 2.38
CA LEU A 510 -11.85 -25.66 3.74
C LEU A 510 -13.01 -25.10 4.55
N LEU A 511 -13.88 -24.30 3.91
CA LEU A 511 -15.09 -23.77 4.53
C LEU A 511 -16.01 -24.89 5.03
N ALA A 512 -16.23 -25.91 4.20
CA ALA A 512 -17.04 -27.07 4.56
C ALA A 512 -16.41 -27.84 5.72
N GLU A 513 -15.09 -28.08 5.66
CA GLU A 513 -14.35 -28.80 6.70
C GLU A 513 -14.47 -28.12 8.07
N VAL A 514 -14.15 -26.82 8.16
CA VAL A 514 -14.21 -26.11 9.45
C VAL A 514 -15.63 -25.94 9.96
N THR A 515 -16.62 -25.82 9.05
CA THR A 515 -18.04 -25.75 9.44
C THR A 515 -18.48 -27.06 10.07
N GLU A 516 -18.17 -28.20 9.43
CA GLU A 516 -18.53 -29.50 9.95
C GLU A 516 -17.87 -29.76 11.32
N LYS A 517 -16.57 -29.45 11.45
CA LYS A 517 -15.84 -29.60 12.72
C LYS A 517 -16.44 -28.75 13.84
N ALA A 518 -16.73 -27.47 13.56
CA ALA A 518 -17.35 -26.58 14.53
C ALA A 518 -18.75 -27.07 14.96
N GLU A 519 -19.57 -27.55 14.03
CA GLU A 519 -20.91 -28.09 14.34
C GLU A 519 -20.85 -29.38 15.18
N ARG A 520 -19.92 -30.29 14.86
CA ARG A 520 -19.70 -31.51 15.65
C ARG A 520 -19.32 -31.16 17.08
N LEU A 521 -18.38 -30.23 17.27
CA LEU A 521 -17.97 -29.77 18.60
C LEU A 521 -19.10 -29.04 19.34
N ALA A 522 -19.88 -28.21 18.65
CA ALA A 522 -21.03 -27.54 19.24
C ALA A 522 -22.08 -28.55 19.77
N LYS A 523 -22.28 -29.68 19.09
CA LYS A 523 -23.15 -30.76 19.60
C LYS A 523 -22.60 -31.40 20.88
N VAL A 524 -21.28 -31.65 20.95
CA VAL A 524 -20.63 -32.20 22.16
C VAL A 524 -20.75 -31.21 23.31
N ARG A 525 -20.47 -29.93 23.06
CA ARG A 525 -20.67 -28.84 24.01
C ARG A 525 -22.10 -28.79 24.55
N ASN A 526 -23.10 -28.80 23.66
CA ASN A 526 -24.50 -28.69 24.07
C ASN A 526 -24.91 -29.87 24.99
N ARG A 527 -24.44 -31.09 24.73
CA ARG A 527 -24.68 -32.24 25.63
C ARG A 527 -24.12 -32.03 27.04
N LYS A 528 -22.95 -31.37 27.17
CA LYS A 528 -22.40 -31.00 28.48
C LYS A 528 -23.27 -29.96 29.17
N TYR A 529 -23.73 -28.93 28.45
CA TYR A 529 -24.70 -27.95 28.99
C TYR A 529 -26.00 -28.62 29.46
N ASP A 530 -26.55 -29.55 28.67
CA ASP A 530 -27.76 -30.29 29.05
C ASP A 530 -27.56 -31.07 30.37
N THR A 531 -26.36 -31.63 30.55
CA THR A 531 -25.98 -32.34 31.79
C THR A 531 -25.86 -31.38 32.97
N ALA A 532 -25.23 -30.21 32.80
CA ALA A 532 -25.14 -29.18 33.84
C ALA A 532 -26.54 -28.67 34.24
N LEU A 533 -27.41 -28.43 33.26
CA LEU A 533 -28.78 -27.97 33.49
C LEU A 533 -29.61 -29.04 34.21
N MET A 534 -29.39 -30.32 33.91
CA MET A 534 -30.02 -31.42 34.63
C MET A 534 -29.62 -31.40 36.12
N TYR A 535 -28.35 -31.15 36.44
CA TYR A 535 -27.89 -31.01 37.82
C TYR A 535 -28.47 -29.77 38.52
N GLU A 536 -28.53 -28.61 37.85
CA GLU A 536 -29.21 -27.42 38.39
C GLU A 536 -30.68 -27.69 38.69
N LYS A 537 -31.39 -28.36 37.76
CA LYS A 537 -32.79 -28.73 37.97
C LYS A 537 -32.93 -29.66 39.18
N ARG A 538 -32.04 -30.64 39.31
CA ARG A 538 -32.06 -31.57 40.44
C ARG A 538 -31.79 -30.86 41.77
N ALA A 539 -30.87 -29.89 41.77
CA ALA A 539 -30.61 -29.05 42.93
C ALA A 539 -31.86 -28.26 43.33
N TYR A 540 -32.50 -27.58 42.38
CA TYR A 540 -33.71 -26.80 42.60
C TYR A 540 -34.85 -27.63 43.23
N GLU A 541 -35.06 -28.86 42.75
CA GLU A 541 -36.05 -29.79 43.31
C GLU A 541 -35.73 -30.18 44.77
N MET A 542 -34.47 -30.09 45.18
CA MET A 542 -33.97 -30.53 46.49
C MET A 542 -33.81 -29.38 47.50
N GLU A 543 -33.74 -28.12 47.07
CA GLU A 543 -33.45 -26.96 47.93
C GLU A 543 -34.32 -26.89 49.21
N ALA A 544 -35.59 -27.27 49.11
CA ALA A 544 -36.53 -27.22 50.24
C ALA A 544 -36.38 -28.38 51.23
N THR A 545 -35.86 -29.53 50.79
CA THR A 545 -35.89 -30.80 51.56
C THR A 545 -34.53 -31.39 51.87
N ASP A 546 -33.49 -30.98 51.13
CA ASP A 546 -32.13 -31.51 51.22
C ASP A 546 -31.13 -30.46 50.73
N ILE A 547 -30.86 -29.48 51.58
CA ILE A 547 -29.99 -28.35 51.24
C ILE A 547 -28.55 -28.83 50.94
N ASN A 548 -28.04 -29.81 51.69
CA ASN A 548 -26.69 -30.35 51.45
C ASN A 548 -26.62 -31.06 50.10
N GLY A 549 -27.62 -31.87 49.74
CA GLY A 549 -27.70 -32.50 48.42
C GLY A 549 -27.84 -31.50 47.29
N ALA A 550 -28.64 -30.44 47.46
CA ALA A 550 -28.77 -29.37 46.47
C ALA A 550 -27.42 -28.67 46.19
N ILE A 551 -26.64 -28.36 47.24
CA ILE A 551 -25.30 -27.78 47.09
C ILE A 551 -24.37 -28.72 46.30
N VAL A 552 -24.39 -30.03 46.58
CA VAL A 552 -23.56 -31.01 45.85
C VAL A 552 -23.88 -31.02 44.35
N TYR A 553 -25.16 -31.02 43.98
CA TYR A 553 -25.56 -30.97 42.57
C TYR A 553 -25.15 -29.65 41.89
N LEU A 554 -25.25 -28.51 42.59
CA LEU A 554 -24.77 -27.24 42.05
C LEU A 554 -23.25 -27.21 41.88
N GLU A 555 -22.47 -27.83 42.78
CA GLU A 555 -21.01 -27.96 42.60
C GLU A 555 -20.66 -28.85 41.39
N MET A 556 -21.44 -29.91 41.12
CA MET A 556 -21.30 -30.71 39.90
C MET A 556 -21.60 -29.87 38.64
N ALA A 557 -22.69 -29.08 38.65
CA ALA A 557 -23.03 -28.19 37.54
C ALA A 557 -21.94 -27.12 37.31
N LYS A 558 -21.45 -26.49 38.38
CA LYS A 558 -20.35 -25.52 38.37
C LYS A 558 -19.05 -26.12 37.81
N GLY A 559 -18.75 -27.38 38.16
CA GLY A 559 -17.63 -28.13 37.58
C GLY A 559 -17.74 -28.24 36.05
N ILE A 560 -18.92 -28.60 35.54
CA ILE A 560 -19.17 -28.66 34.10
C ILE A 560 -19.05 -27.28 33.44
N TYR A 561 -19.63 -26.23 34.03
CA TYR A 561 -19.45 -24.86 33.51
C TYR A 561 -17.99 -24.40 33.53
N SER A 562 -17.19 -24.90 34.48
CA SER A 562 -15.74 -24.68 34.50
C SER A 562 -15.02 -25.33 33.33
N GLU A 563 -15.36 -26.59 33.01
CA GLU A 563 -14.83 -27.27 31.82
C GLU A 563 -15.25 -26.56 30.53
N LEU A 564 -16.47 -26.03 30.49
CA LEU A 564 -17.01 -25.27 29.36
C LEU A 564 -16.50 -23.83 29.29
N ARG A 565 -15.73 -23.38 30.28
CA ARG A 565 -15.27 -21.99 30.43
C ARG A 565 -16.40 -20.95 30.40
N ASP A 566 -17.63 -21.31 30.79
CA ASP A 566 -18.75 -20.39 30.92
C ASP A 566 -18.70 -19.68 32.28
N GLU A 567 -18.00 -18.55 32.32
CA GLU A 567 -17.84 -17.79 33.56
C GLU A 567 -19.15 -17.21 34.08
N ALA A 568 -20.06 -16.80 33.18
CA ALA A 568 -21.33 -16.22 33.59
C ALA A 568 -22.19 -17.25 34.35
N ARG A 569 -22.35 -18.45 33.78
CA ARG A 569 -23.05 -19.55 34.45
C ARG A 569 -22.33 -20.04 35.70
N ARG A 570 -21.00 -20.08 35.69
CA ARG A 570 -20.21 -20.42 36.89
C ARG A 570 -20.48 -19.45 38.05
N ILE A 571 -20.47 -18.14 37.77
CA ILE A 571 -20.73 -17.11 38.78
C ILE A 571 -22.15 -17.24 39.30
N GLU A 572 -23.15 -17.34 38.42
CA GLU A 572 -24.55 -17.52 38.80
C GLU A 572 -24.74 -18.77 39.69
N THR A 573 -24.12 -19.89 39.32
CA THR A 573 -24.17 -21.13 40.10
C THR A 573 -23.46 -20.97 41.45
N THR A 574 -22.35 -20.23 41.48
CA THR A 574 -21.61 -19.93 42.73
C THR A 574 -22.45 -19.07 43.67
N GLU A 575 -23.19 -18.08 43.16
CA GLU A 575 -24.11 -17.27 43.96
C GLU A 575 -25.25 -18.11 44.55
N LYS A 576 -25.81 -19.05 43.78
CA LYS A 576 -26.81 -20.02 44.28
C LYS A 576 -26.24 -20.87 45.41
N ILE A 577 -25.02 -21.39 45.25
CA ILE A 577 -24.32 -22.17 46.28
C ILE A 577 -24.12 -21.33 47.54
N LEU A 578 -23.66 -20.08 47.41
CA LEU A 578 -23.44 -19.19 48.55
C LEU A 578 -24.74 -18.91 49.32
N ARG A 579 -25.85 -18.68 48.60
CA ARG A 579 -27.17 -18.48 49.22
C ARG A 579 -27.60 -19.71 50.02
N LEU A 580 -27.47 -20.90 49.45
CA LEU A 580 -27.83 -22.15 50.14
C LEU A 580 -26.89 -22.43 51.33
N ASP A 581 -25.61 -22.08 51.21
CA ASP A 581 -24.64 -22.21 52.31
C ASP A 581 -24.96 -21.26 53.48
N GLU A 582 -25.39 -20.04 53.19
CA GLU A 582 -25.86 -19.09 54.20
C GLU A 582 -27.14 -19.59 54.89
N MET A 583 -28.12 -20.06 54.11
CA MET A 583 -29.33 -20.69 54.67
C MET A 583 -28.99 -21.88 55.56
N ARG A 584 -28.08 -22.76 55.11
CA ARG A 584 -27.59 -23.89 55.89
C ARG A 584 -26.98 -23.45 57.21
N LYS A 585 -26.12 -22.42 57.19
CA LYS A 585 -25.50 -21.87 58.41
C LYS A 585 -26.54 -21.34 59.39
N THR A 586 -27.53 -20.61 58.90
CA THR A 586 -28.64 -20.08 59.72
C THR A 586 -29.44 -21.22 60.35
N LEU A 587 -29.84 -22.22 59.57
CA LEU A 587 -30.56 -23.40 60.08
C LEU A 587 -29.75 -24.16 61.14
N VAL A 588 -28.44 -24.34 60.94
CA VAL A 588 -27.57 -24.96 61.95
C VAL A 588 -27.50 -24.13 63.23
N GLN A 589 -27.48 -22.80 63.14
CA GLN A 589 -27.52 -21.91 64.30
C GLN A 589 -28.86 -21.98 65.03
N GLU A 590 -29.99 -21.95 64.30
CA GLU A 590 -31.33 -22.09 64.86
C GLU A 590 -31.51 -23.45 65.55
N SER A 591 -31.08 -24.54 64.92
CA SER A 591 -31.09 -25.88 65.52
C SER A 591 -30.34 -25.89 66.86
N ARG A 592 -29.14 -25.29 66.91
CA ARG A 592 -28.37 -25.17 68.17
C ARG A 592 -29.09 -24.29 69.20
N ALA A 593 -29.72 -23.20 68.78
CA ALA A 593 -30.49 -22.32 69.67
C ALA A 593 -31.68 -23.06 70.28
N TYR A 594 -32.45 -23.81 69.48
CA TYR A 594 -33.55 -24.64 69.96
C TYR A 594 -33.09 -25.69 70.98
N LEU A 595 -31.95 -26.35 70.75
CA LEU A 595 -31.42 -27.31 71.72
C LEU A 595 -31.03 -26.65 73.06
N ASN A 596 -30.47 -25.44 73.03
CA ASN A 596 -30.15 -24.70 74.24
C ASN A 596 -31.41 -24.19 74.96
N GLU A 597 -32.39 -23.70 74.22
CA GLU A 597 -33.69 -23.26 74.75
C GLU A 597 -34.45 -24.43 75.39
N ALA A 598 -34.45 -25.60 74.75
CA ALA A 598 -35.05 -26.81 75.30
C ALA A 598 -34.40 -27.22 76.64
N LYS A 599 -33.07 -27.14 76.74
CA LYS A 599 -32.35 -27.38 78.01
C LYS A 599 -32.77 -26.39 79.10
N ALA A 600 -32.90 -25.09 78.77
CA ALA A 600 -33.34 -24.08 79.73
C ALA A 600 -34.78 -24.33 80.24
N TYR A 601 -35.72 -24.68 79.35
CA TYR A 601 -37.07 -25.05 79.78
C TYR A 601 -37.09 -26.32 80.63
N ALA A 602 -36.27 -27.31 80.29
CA ALA A 602 -36.10 -28.51 81.09
C ALA A 602 -35.60 -28.22 82.51
N ASP A 603 -34.65 -27.29 82.65
CA ASP A 603 -34.12 -26.86 83.94
C ASP A 603 -35.18 -26.16 84.80
N SER A 604 -36.15 -25.49 84.16
CA SER A 604 -37.31 -24.89 84.82
C SER A 604 -38.48 -25.86 85.10
N GLY A 605 -38.37 -27.13 84.68
CA GLY A 605 -39.41 -28.15 84.85
C GLY A 605 -40.48 -28.21 83.75
N GLU A 606 -40.38 -27.40 82.68
CA GLU A 606 -41.31 -27.36 81.54
C GLU A 606 -40.96 -28.42 80.46
N TYR A 607 -41.00 -29.71 80.81
CA TYR A 607 -40.50 -30.79 79.95
C TYR A 607 -41.23 -30.98 78.61
N GLU A 608 -42.56 -30.88 78.57
CA GLU A 608 -43.34 -31.05 77.33
C GLU A 608 -43.03 -29.93 76.32
N ARG A 609 -42.76 -28.72 76.82
CA ARG A 609 -42.35 -27.58 76.00
C ARG A 609 -40.95 -27.78 75.45
N ALA A 610 -40.03 -28.28 76.28
CA ALA A 610 -38.68 -28.64 75.84
C ALA A 610 -38.69 -29.70 74.73
N LEU A 611 -39.52 -30.75 74.83
CA LEU A 611 -39.69 -31.76 73.78
C LEU A 611 -40.21 -31.17 72.46
N SER A 612 -41.22 -30.29 72.52
CA SER A 612 -41.74 -29.59 71.34
C SER A 612 -40.66 -28.74 70.63
N ILE A 613 -39.77 -28.11 71.39
CA ILE A 613 -38.65 -27.32 70.84
C ILE A 613 -37.57 -28.22 70.24
N ILE A 614 -37.23 -29.34 70.88
CA ILE A 614 -36.30 -30.33 70.30
C ILE A 614 -36.82 -30.85 68.96
N LYS A 615 -38.14 -31.04 68.83
CA LYS A 615 -38.75 -31.46 67.57
C LYS A 615 -38.45 -30.50 66.42
N LYS A 616 -38.46 -29.18 66.67
CA LYS A 616 -38.07 -28.17 65.67
C LYS A 616 -36.61 -28.35 65.21
N SER A 617 -35.71 -28.70 66.14
CA SER A 617 -34.31 -28.99 65.81
C SER A 617 -34.15 -30.28 64.99
N GLN A 618 -34.97 -31.31 65.28
CA GLN A 618 -35.02 -32.53 64.48
C GLN A 618 -35.53 -32.26 63.06
N ASP A 619 -36.59 -31.44 62.92
CA ASP A 619 -37.15 -31.07 61.61
C ASP A 619 -36.11 -30.32 60.76
N ILE A 620 -35.33 -29.41 61.37
CA ILE A 620 -34.18 -28.77 60.71
C ILE A 620 -33.13 -29.81 60.27
N SER A 621 -32.81 -30.78 61.13
CA SER A 621 -31.83 -31.82 60.81
C SER A 621 -32.28 -32.68 59.62
N VAL A 622 -33.58 -32.96 59.52
CA VAL A 622 -34.20 -33.64 58.36
C VAL A 622 -34.08 -32.78 57.10
N GLN A 623 -34.39 -31.49 57.17
CA GLN A 623 -34.28 -30.55 56.04
C GLN A 623 -32.82 -30.42 55.54
N LEU A 624 -31.85 -30.49 56.44
CA LEU A 624 -30.43 -30.48 56.11
C LEU A 624 -29.92 -31.85 55.63
N LYS A 625 -30.69 -32.93 55.83
CA LYS A 625 -30.21 -34.32 55.78
C LYS A 625 -28.89 -34.53 56.51
N ASP A 626 -28.78 -33.95 57.70
CA ASP A 626 -27.57 -34.00 58.51
C ASP A 626 -27.77 -34.97 59.68
N ASN A 627 -27.28 -36.21 59.49
CA ASN A 627 -27.35 -37.26 60.50
C ASN A 627 -26.61 -36.88 61.80
N GLN A 628 -25.56 -36.05 61.71
CA GLN A 628 -24.84 -35.60 62.90
C GLN A 628 -25.72 -34.66 63.73
N LYS A 629 -26.42 -33.72 63.09
CA LYS A 629 -27.36 -32.83 63.78
C LYS A 629 -28.57 -33.57 64.32
N MET A 630 -29.07 -34.56 63.59
CA MET A 630 -30.16 -35.41 64.05
C MET A 630 -29.75 -36.21 65.31
N ALA A 631 -28.55 -36.80 65.30
CA ALA A 631 -28.00 -37.50 66.46
C ALA A 631 -27.84 -36.56 67.68
N ASP A 632 -27.33 -35.34 67.48
CA ASP A 632 -27.20 -34.34 68.55
C ASP A 632 -28.57 -33.97 69.17
N ALA A 633 -29.61 -33.82 68.34
CA ALA A 633 -30.96 -33.49 68.79
C ALA A 633 -31.62 -34.67 69.54
N MET A 634 -31.48 -35.89 69.03
CA MET A 634 -32.02 -37.10 69.67
C MET A 634 -31.29 -37.46 70.97
N GLN A 635 -29.97 -37.22 71.04
CA GLN A 635 -29.23 -37.32 72.29
C GLN A 635 -29.78 -36.34 73.33
N THR A 636 -30.05 -35.09 72.93
CA THR A 636 -30.62 -34.08 73.84
C THR A 636 -32.04 -34.48 74.30
N GLU A 637 -32.84 -35.11 73.44
CA GLU A 637 -34.14 -35.68 73.80
C GLU A 637 -34.00 -36.81 74.82
N ALA A 638 -33.03 -37.70 74.63
CA ALA A 638 -32.75 -38.81 75.54
C ALA A 638 -32.26 -38.31 76.92
N ASP A 639 -31.39 -37.31 76.93
CA ASP A 639 -30.92 -36.61 78.14
C ASP A 639 -32.11 -35.96 78.89
N LEU A 640 -33.07 -35.39 78.16
CA LEU A 640 -34.26 -34.78 78.74
C LEU A 640 -35.17 -35.80 79.42
N PHE A 641 -35.43 -36.94 78.77
CA PHE A 641 -36.19 -38.02 79.37
C PHE A 641 -35.48 -38.62 80.59
N PHE A 642 -34.15 -38.66 80.57
CA PHE A 642 -33.35 -39.10 81.71
C PHE A 642 -33.55 -38.18 82.92
N LYS A 643 -33.48 -36.87 82.70
CA LYS A 643 -33.69 -35.84 83.73
C LYS A 643 -35.12 -35.82 84.28
N ASN A 644 -36.11 -36.17 83.47
CA ASN A 644 -37.52 -36.29 83.89
C ASN A 644 -37.86 -37.68 84.48
N GLU A 645 -36.85 -38.47 84.87
CA GLU A 645 -37.00 -39.81 85.45
C GLU A 645 -37.76 -40.83 84.57
N LYS A 646 -38.00 -40.51 83.30
CA LYS A 646 -38.62 -41.38 82.27
C LYS A 646 -37.56 -42.31 81.67
N TYR A 647 -36.92 -43.11 82.53
CA TYR A 647 -35.73 -43.89 82.17
C TYR A 647 -35.91 -44.89 81.02
N GLN A 648 -37.07 -45.55 80.91
CA GLN A 648 -37.32 -46.48 79.82
C GLN A 648 -37.32 -45.76 78.46
N LEU A 649 -37.99 -44.61 78.38
CA LEU A 649 -38.09 -43.82 77.16
C LEU A 649 -36.74 -43.17 76.81
N SER A 650 -35.99 -42.73 77.82
CA SER A 650 -34.62 -42.23 77.65
C SER A 650 -33.69 -43.31 77.07
N TYR A 651 -33.78 -44.57 77.55
CA TYR A 651 -33.01 -45.69 77.01
C TYR A 651 -33.32 -45.92 75.53
N GLU A 652 -34.61 -45.97 75.17
CA GLU A 652 -35.06 -46.13 73.78
C GLU A 652 -34.52 -44.99 72.89
N LYS A 653 -34.59 -43.74 73.36
CA LYS A 653 -34.07 -42.59 72.61
C LYS A 653 -32.55 -42.58 72.47
N TYR A 654 -31.79 -43.02 73.47
CA TYR A 654 -30.34 -43.19 73.28
C TYR A 654 -30.02 -44.28 72.25
N GLN A 655 -30.79 -45.37 72.19
CA GLN A 655 -30.61 -46.40 71.17
C GLN A 655 -30.90 -45.86 69.76
N GLU A 656 -32.01 -45.13 69.60
CA GLU A 656 -32.32 -44.48 68.33
C GLU A 656 -31.22 -43.48 67.92
N ALA A 657 -30.77 -42.62 68.85
CA ALA A 657 -29.68 -41.68 68.62
C ALA A 657 -28.37 -42.37 68.23
N TYR A 658 -28.04 -43.50 68.87
CA TYR A 658 -26.87 -44.31 68.55
C TYR A 658 -26.97 -44.93 67.16
N GLY A 659 -28.16 -45.39 66.77
CA GLY A 659 -28.42 -45.91 65.42
C GLY A 659 -28.11 -44.88 64.34
N ILE A 660 -28.54 -43.63 64.53
CA ILE A 660 -28.24 -42.53 63.59
C ILE A 660 -26.76 -42.11 63.67
N ALA A 661 -26.19 -42.04 64.88
CA ALA A 661 -24.79 -41.68 65.08
C ALA A 661 -23.82 -42.70 64.45
N ALA A 662 -24.24 -43.96 64.26
CA ALA A 662 -23.45 -44.98 63.58
C ALA A 662 -23.15 -44.62 62.11
N ASP A 663 -24.06 -43.85 61.47
CA ASP A 663 -23.90 -43.34 60.12
C ASP A 663 -23.12 -42.00 60.08
N THR A 664 -22.50 -41.59 61.19
CA THR A 664 -21.69 -40.37 61.28
C THR A 664 -20.23 -40.69 61.63
N ASN A 665 -19.33 -39.75 61.33
CA ASN A 665 -17.90 -39.88 61.65
C ASN A 665 -17.55 -39.46 63.09
N ASN A 666 -18.52 -39.40 64.01
CA ASN A 666 -18.31 -38.93 65.39
C ASN A 666 -18.16 -40.08 66.39
N ALA A 667 -16.98 -40.71 66.40
CA ALA A 667 -16.68 -41.84 67.28
C ALA A 667 -16.82 -41.51 68.78
N VAL A 668 -16.53 -40.27 69.18
CA VAL A 668 -16.63 -39.81 70.58
C VAL A 668 -18.09 -39.82 71.03
N GLN A 669 -19.01 -39.32 70.20
CA GLN A 669 -20.43 -39.35 70.49
C GLN A 669 -20.96 -40.79 70.51
N GLN A 670 -20.52 -41.64 69.59
CA GLN A 670 -20.90 -43.06 69.59
C GLN A 670 -20.47 -43.77 70.88
N GLU A 671 -19.24 -43.54 71.36
CA GLU A 671 -18.76 -44.10 72.62
C GLU A 671 -19.58 -43.58 73.81
N TYR A 672 -19.89 -42.29 73.82
CA TYR A 672 -20.72 -41.67 74.85
C TYR A 672 -22.13 -42.28 74.90
N LEU A 673 -22.81 -42.36 73.76
CA LEU A 673 -24.15 -42.92 73.64
C LEU A 673 -24.16 -44.39 74.04
N LYS A 674 -23.16 -45.17 73.60
CA LYS A 674 -23.02 -46.58 74.00
C LYS A 674 -22.85 -46.74 75.51
N GLY A 675 -22.01 -45.91 76.12
CA GLY A 675 -21.82 -45.89 77.58
C GLY A 675 -23.11 -45.56 78.35
N LYS A 676 -23.91 -44.61 77.85
CA LYS A 676 -25.25 -44.29 78.37
C LYS A 676 -26.21 -45.46 78.23
N ILE A 677 -26.29 -46.09 77.06
CA ILE A 677 -27.15 -47.26 76.80
C ILE A 677 -26.81 -48.41 77.74
N ASP A 678 -25.54 -48.78 77.86
CA ASP A 678 -25.09 -49.89 78.70
C ASP A 678 -25.40 -49.61 80.19
N THR A 679 -25.13 -48.38 80.64
CA THR A 679 -25.41 -47.95 82.01
C THR A 679 -26.92 -47.99 82.31
N MET A 680 -27.74 -47.49 81.40
CA MET A 680 -29.19 -47.48 81.54
C MET A 680 -29.82 -48.86 81.45
N LYS A 681 -29.31 -49.73 80.58
CA LYS A 681 -29.75 -51.12 80.50
C LYS A 681 -29.59 -51.83 81.84
N ASN A 682 -28.40 -51.73 82.44
CA ASN A 682 -28.11 -52.33 83.74
C ASN A 682 -29.00 -51.74 84.86
N MET A 683 -29.24 -50.43 84.82
CA MET A 683 -30.12 -49.75 85.79
C MET A 683 -31.59 -50.20 85.64
N LEU A 684 -32.10 -50.32 84.41
CA LEU A 684 -33.48 -50.76 84.13
C LEU A 684 -33.69 -52.23 84.50
N GLU A 685 -32.72 -53.11 84.23
CA GLU A 685 -32.74 -54.51 84.69
C GLU A 685 -32.80 -54.58 86.22
N THR A 686 -32.02 -53.74 86.90
CA THR A 686 -32.03 -53.65 88.36
C THR A 686 -33.35 -53.09 88.90
N LYS A 687 -33.97 -52.13 88.19
CA LYS A 687 -35.30 -51.59 88.53
C LYS A 687 -36.42 -52.61 88.37
N LYS A 688 -36.32 -53.54 87.39
CA LYS A 688 -37.24 -54.69 87.28
C LYS A 688 -37.12 -55.63 88.49
N LEU A 689 -35.90 -55.84 88.97
CA LEU A 689 -35.65 -56.61 90.19
C LEU A 689 -36.23 -55.89 91.42
N GLU A 690 -36.07 -54.57 91.52
CA GLU A 690 -36.70 -53.75 92.56
C GLU A 690 -38.23 -53.87 92.55
N THR A 691 -38.85 -53.80 91.37
CA THR A 691 -40.30 -53.98 91.19
C THR A 691 -40.77 -55.38 91.63
N SER A 692 -39.93 -56.40 91.41
CA SER A 692 -40.19 -57.76 91.92
C SER A 692 -40.15 -57.78 93.46
N GLY A 693 -39.22 -57.04 94.06
CA GLY A 693 -39.18 -56.79 95.50
C GLY A 693 -40.44 -56.07 96.02
N ASP A 694 -40.89 -55.02 95.33
CA ASP A 694 -42.12 -54.28 95.65
C ASP A 694 -43.37 -55.18 95.59
N THR A 695 -43.41 -56.09 94.61
CA THR A 695 -44.49 -57.08 94.46
C THR A 695 -44.49 -58.07 95.64
N LEU A 696 -43.32 -58.57 96.03
CA LEU A 696 -43.17 -59.44 97.21
C LEU A 696 -43.57 -58.71 98.50
N PHE A 697 -43.18 -57.45 98.64
CA PHE A 697 -43.53 -56.61 99.78
C PHE A 697 -45.05 -56.41 99.87
N SER A 698 -45.69 -56.08 98.75
CA SER A 698 -47.16 -55.92 98.65
C SER A 698 -47.91 -57.20 98.97
N ASN A 699 -47.34 -58.36 98.61
CA ASN A 699 -47.85 -59.69 98.96
C ASN A 699 -47.50 -60.13 100.39
N LYS A 700 -47.05 -59.20 101.25
CA LYS A 700 -46.67 -59.42 102.66
C LYS A 700 -45.51 -60.41 102.87
N LYS A 701 -44.73 -60.70 101.83
CA LYS A 701 -43.54 -61.56 101.89
C LYS A 701 -42.29 -60.75 102.25
N TYR A 702 -42.30 -60.12 103.42
CA TYR A 702 -41.32 -59.10 103.79
C TYR A 702 -39.86 -59.60 103.87
N LYS A 703 -39.61 -60.85 104.30
CA LYS A 703 -38.26 -61.43 104.34
C LYS A 703 -37.67 -61.65 102.94
N GLU A 704 -38.49 -62.12 102.00
CA GLU A 704 -38.10 -62.33 100.60
C GLU A 704 -37.91 -60.98 99.90
N ALA A 705 -38.85 -60.04 100.10
CA ALA A 705 -38.75 -58.67 99.58
C ALA A 705 -37.47 -57.97 100.06
N ARG A 706 -37.14 -58.09 101.36
CA ARG A 706 -35.89 -57.55 101.93
C ARG A 706 -34.64 -58.14 101.27
N LYS A 707 -34.62 -59.45 101.00
CA LYS A 707 -33.50 -60.10 100.31
C LYS A 707 -33.31 -59.53 98.90
N VAL A 708 -34.42 -59.33 98.19
CA VAL A 708 -34.41 -58.70 96.85
C VAL A 708 -33.93 -57.26 96.94
N TYR A 709 -34.40 -56.45 97.89
CA TYR A 709 -33.92 -55.07 98.04
C TYR A 709 -32.43 -54.98 98.37
N LYS A 710 -31.88 -55.89 99.18
CA LYS A 710 -30.43 -55.97 99.40
C LYS A 710 -29.67 -56.29 98.12
N GLU A 711 -30.18 -57.20 97.31
CA GLU A 711 -29.59 -57.51 95.99
C GLU A 711 -29.65 -56.31 95.05
N VAL A 712 -30.76 -55.57 95.03
CA VAL A 712 -30.93 -54.33 94.25
C VAL A 712 -29.92 -53.26 94.70
N ILE A 713 -29.71 -53.08 96.00
CA ILE A 713 -28.70 -52.15 96.53
C ILE A 713 -27.30 -52.52 96.02
N GLU A 714 -26.90 -53.80 96.10
CA GLU A 714 -25.60 -54.25 95.59
C GLU A 714 -25.46 -54.02 94.08
N LYS A 715 -26.53 -54.23 93.31
CA LYS A 715 -26.54 -53.99 91.85
C LYS A 715 -26.53 -52.51 91.46
N TYR A 716 -26.99 -51.61 92.34
CA TYR A 716 -26.91 -50.18 92.10
C TYR A 716 -25.55 -49.57 92.48
N LYS A 717 -24.77 -50.16 93.40
CA LYS A 717 -23.43 -49.65 93.77
C LYS A 717 -22.50 -49.30 92.60
N PRO A 718 -22.42 -50.08 91.49
CA PRO A 718 -21.58 -49.72 90.35
C PRO A 718 -22.00 -48.45 89.60
N LEU A 719 -23.22 -47.93 89.85
CA LEU A 719 -23.66 -46.63 89.33
C LEU A 719 -23.04 -45.46 90.12
N GLU A 720 -22.53 -45.70 91.33
CA GLU A 720 -21.85 -44.70 92.14
C GLU A 720 -20.57 -44.22 91.44
N GLY A 721 -20.52 -42.95 91.07
CA GLY A 721 -19.38 -42.38 90.35
C GLY A 721 -19.25 -42.83 88.88
N ASN A 722 -20.27 -43.48 88.31
CA ASN A 722 -20.30 -43.78 86.88
C ASN A 722 -20.41 -42.47 86.07
N LYS A 723 -19.47 -42.24 85.15
CA LYS A 723 -19.44 -41.02 84.31
C LYS A 723 -20.70 -40.78 83.45
N TYR A 724 -21.55 -41.79 83.26
CA TYR A 724 -22.77 -41.72 82.47
C TYR A 724 -24.05 -41.63 83.33
N PHE A 725 -23.94 -41.71 84.65
CA PHE A 725 -25.07 -41.63 85.58
C PHE A 725 -24.83 -40.54 86.62
N GLU A 726 -25.71 -39.56 86.69
CA GLU A 726 -25.52 -38.40 87.58
C GLU A 726 -25.57 -38.82 89.05
N LYS A 727 -24.63 -38.29 89.84
CA LYS A 727 -24.54 -38.60 91.28
C LYS A 727 -25.84 -38.27 92.02
N GLU A 728 -26.49 -37.16 91.70
CA GLU A 728 -27.76 -36.77 92.32
C GLU A 728 -28.86 -37.83 92.07
N ASN A 729 -28.93 -38.38 90.85
CA ASN A 729 -29.90 -39.43 90.52
C ASN A 729 -29.53 -40.75 91.20
N TYR A 730 -28.24 -41.05 91.36
CA TYR A 730 -27.78 -42.20 92.14
C TYR A 730 -28.18 -42.09 93.61
N ASP A 731 -27.92 -40.93 94.22
CA ASP A 731 -28.21 -40.68 95.62
C ASP A 731 -29.72 -40.82 95.89
N LYS A 732 -30.58 -40.24 95.03
CA LYS A 732 -32.05 -40.39 95.10
C LYS A 732 -32.50 -41.84 94.96
N LEU A 733 -31.97 -42.55 93.96
CA LEU A 733 -32.30 -43.94 93.68
C LEU A 733 -31.88 -44.87 94.85
N MET A 734 -30.68 -44.66 95.38
CA MET A 734 -30.15 -45.42 96.51
C MET A 734 -30.92 -45.12 97.79
N GLU A 735 -31.25 -43.86 98.07
CA GLU A 735 -32.08 -43.47 99.22
C GLU A 735 -33.45 -44.15 99.18
N ALA A 736 -34.11 -44.16 98.01
CA ALA A 736 -35.40 -44.81 97.82
C ALA A 736 -35.35 -46.32 98.12
N VAL A 737 -34.37 -47.03 97.57
CA VAL A 737 -34.27 -48.51 97.75
C VAL A 737 -33.81 -48.86 99.17
N VAL A 738 -32.89 -48.09 99.77
CA VAL A 738 -32.46 -48.29 101.17
C VAL A 738 -33.63 -48.05 102.13
N LYS A 739 -34.50 -47.08 101.83
CA LYS A 739 -35.73 -46.86 102.59
C LYS A 739 -36.66 -48.08 102.49
N LYS A 740 -36.88 -48.62 101.29
CA LYS A 740 -37.67 -49.85 101.06
C LYS A 740 -37.09 -51.07 101.80
N GLU A 741 -35.76 -51.24 101.81
CA GLU A 741 -35.10 -52.31 102.57
C GLU A 741 -35.32 -52.18 104.08
N LYS A 742 -35.20 -50.96 104.62
CA LYS A 742 -35.45 -50.66 106.03
C LYS A 742 -36.91 -50.88 106.42
N GLU A 743 -37.85 -50.50 105.56
CA GLU A 743 -39.29 -50.76 105.76
C GLU A 743 -39.57 -52.26 105.75
N ALA A 744 -39.04 -53.02 104.78
CA ALA A 744 -39.14 -54.48 104.74
C ALA A 744 -38.52 -55.15 105.96
N TRP A 745 -37.41 -54.62 106.47
CA TRP A 745 -36.81 -55.09 107.72
C TRP A 745 -37.72 -54.88 108.93
N LYS A 746 -38.29 -53.68 109.08
CA LYS A 746 -39.23 -53.37 110.17
C LYS A 746 -40.45 -54.29 110.14
N GLU A 747 -41.11 -54.41 108.99
CA GLU A 747 -42.30 -55.27 108.83
C GLU A 747 -41.96 -56.76 109.01
N SER A 748 -40.78 -57.21 108.58
CA SER A 748 -40.35 -58.61 108.74
C SER A 748 -40.02 -59.02 110.19
N ASN A 749 -39.79 -58.03 111.06
CA ASN A 749 -39.43 -58.20 112.47
C ASN A 749 -40.51 -57.67 113.42
N TRP A 750 -41.65 -57.23 112.89
CA TRP A 750 -42.79 -56.81 113.69
C TRP A 750 -43.40 -58.05 114.36
N ILE A 751 -43.28 -58.11 115.69
CA ILE A 751 -43.93 -59.12 116.53
C ILE A 751 -45.27 -58.48 116.96
N PRO A 752 -46.44 -59.05 116.60
CA PRO A 752 -47.70 -58.58 117.14
C PRO A 752 -47.66 -58.83 118.65
N PHE A 753 -47.72 -57.77 119.46
CA PHE A 753 -48.04 -57.94 120.87
C PHE A 753 -49.52 -58.34 120.97
N PHE A 754 -49.76 -59.64 121.10
CA PHE A 754 -50.92 -60.21 121.79
C PHE A 754 -50.48 -61.44 122.56
#